data_AF-A0A7S4G3I8-F1
#
_entry.id   AF-A0A7S4G3I8-F1
#
_cell.length_a   1.000
_cell.length_b   1.000
_cell.length_c   1.000
_cell.angle_alpha   90.00
_cell.angle_beta   90.00
_cell.angle_gamma   90.00
#
_symmetry.space_group_name_H-M   'P 1'
#
loop_
_entity.id
_entity.type
_entity.pdbx_description
1 polymer ?
#
loop_
_entity_poly.entity_id
_entity_poly.type
_entity_poly.pdbx_seq_one_letter_code
_entity_poly.pdbx_strand_id
1 'polypeptide(L)'
;FFFAPMAEQLVTAASTACGAGVVHIIKQALQAPGFLVFGKLLDLNSVIELSTKPYFCEHKKWYDLLWIFAHGTLRDYNEKNDLPKLGVAEKIKLQRLTVLRGLQGPENAAQKLLVFDLDGILCDRSLKKKAHRLLKTYRDFAEHPFVARSRPYLAALVKFLKENRGHYLPMIWSSAMTANVQAVAQKYFKPDLFVSILGREACDLVKIPEMKYPLGIKDLSHIWNLGIGWNPKNTLLVDDDPRKASRHPQNAIHPDAYDATKCKNSDEYNKDSELLHLITYLRECTAANDIQKHVAQVQYKTPRTPETKRQVKISPMSVMSQSRQYQDIKRRYKDLHIGSDFIKLICRWAEAPTLRHGDLMAESPKVNLGSAIAVTKNLPASLDSDGVKHNAKIVLLMVDSADPSQHLTLQLKFMVYKLERGLMCPGGSWNTVDGADPYEDSVMRNTAIRTLKTIFGIDLSMCTQWYKFIEVWYHRPSKTKERVVIFIPDCWNHSDLEFDVSYQADGAKIEGDEDAAGTTEAKEDTKTDDAEAEKEEGKREKKDGKSAEDQVTEEEDEETKARTATEKDEEEKAKEEEEKIKAKENEDKERRNEEEEQRAKEEEQRQRMKNTVMEPIFTSLASLLDYDANDTDEKTFEVSLLAENFHEMLEWDFGSKILEFLLVHQKERRAMATLKGKRQTWKEWTESKRRRAESGQERTKEETKEEAEEEAKEEFQQEPRETEEEKAAKEEMAKLKAEAKKAFQFFDKPGRGYLQSSDLERLMYNLDAELPCRMVHDIVSSYCKRGHVEYTDLCK
;
A
#
# COMPACT_ATOMS: atom_id res chain seq x y z
N PHE A 1 29.37 27.25 2.49
CA PHE A 1 28.46 26.65 3.46
C PHE A 1 29.19 26.68 4.78
N PHE A 2 28.59 27.32 5.78
CA PHE A 2 29.35 28.07 6.78
C PHE A 2 29.86 27.19 7.92
N PHE A 3 31.13 27.40 8.29
CA PHE A 3 31.54 27.24 9.68
C PHE A 3 31.19 28.54 10.41
N ALA A 4 30.16 28.53 11.26
CA ALA A 4 29.76 29.72 12.01
C ALA A 4 30.94 30.38 12.78
N PRO A 5 31.81 29.64 13.52
CA PRO A 5 32.88 30.26 14.30
C PRO A 5 33.90 31.04 13.45
N MET A 6 34.31 30.49 12.31
CA MET A 6 35.31 31.15 11.44
C MET A 6 34.72 32.38 10.75
N ALA A 7 33.42 32.36 10.44
CA ALA A 7 32.76 33.51 9.82
C ALA A 7 32.56 34.66 10.81
N GLU A 8 32.15 34.38 12.05
CA GLU A 8 32.04 35.39 13.09
C GLU A 8 33.40 35.97 13.48
N GLN A 9 34.46 35.15 13.51
CA GLN A 9 35.84 35.61 13.65
C GLN A 9 36.26 36.56 12.52
N LEU A 10 36.02 36.20 11.25
CA LEU A 10 36.36 37.05 10.10
C LEU A 10 35.56 38.36 10.07
N VAL A 11 34.27 38.33 10.42
CA VAL A 11 33.41 39.53 10.51
C VAL A 11 33.83 40.44 11.66
N THR A 12 34.17 39.88 12.83
CA THR A 12 34.63 40.64 14.02
C THR A 12 36.03 41.21 13.83
N ALA A 13 36.92 40.48 13.13
CA ALA A 13 38.21 41.02 12.72
C ALA A 13 38.06 42.13 11.67
N ALA A 14 37.13 41.98 10.72
CA ALA A 14 36.90 42.99 9.69
C ALA A 14 36.29 44.28 10.27
N SER A 15 35.36 44.19 11.23
CA SER A 15 34.73 45.36 11.87
C SER A 15 35.69 46.19 12.73
N THR A 16 36.83 45.63 13.12
CA THR A 16 37.87 46.30 13.95
C THR A 16 39.15 46.65 13.17
N ALA A 17 39.28 46.21 11.92
CA ALA A 17 40.42 46.51 11.05
C ALA A 17 40.17 47.74 10.15
N CYS A 18 41.25 48.33 9.63
CA CYS A 18 41.21 49.38 8.60
C CYS A 18 42.18 49.06 7.44
N GLY A 19 41.93 49.67 6.26
CA GLY A 19 42.82 49.63 5.09
C GLY A 19 43.36 48.23 4.76
N ALA A 20 44.69 48.09 4.76
CA ALA A 20 45.38 46.86 4.39
C ALA A 20 45.04 45.65 5.29
N GLY A 21 44.65 45.89 6.55
CA GLY A 21 44.17 44.85 7.46
C GLY A 21 42.85 44.23 6.98
N VAL A 22 41.92 45.07 6.53
CA VAL A 22 40.64 44.62 5.93
C VAL A 22 40.91 43.84 4.64
N VAL A 23 41.84 44.31 3.80
CA VAL A 23 42.28 43.60 2.57
C VAL A 23 42.85 42.21 2.89
N HIS A 24 43.59 42.05 4.00
CA HIS A 24 44.08 40.74 4.42
C HIS A 24 42.93 39.80 4.82
N ILE A 25 41.93 40.31 5.55
CA ILE A 25 40.76 39.53 5.98
C ILE A 25 39.87 39.15 4.79
N ILE A 26 39.70 40.04 3.80
CA ILE A 26 39.03 39.74 2.52
C ILE A 26 39.74 38.56 1.82
N LYS A 27 41.07 38.56 1.72
CA LYS A 27 41.83 37.42 1.15
C LYS A 27 41.58 36.12 1.91
N GLN A 28 41.61 36.14 3.25
CA GLN A 28 41.28 34.96 4.06
C GLN A 28 39.86 34.45 3.79
N ALA A 29 38.86 35.34 3.71
CA ALA A 29 37.48 34.98 3.41
C ALA A 29 37.30 34.42 1.99
N LEU A 30 37.99 34.99 0.99
CA LEU A 30 37.99 34.47 -0.39
C LEU A 30 38.62 33.07 -0.45
N GLN A 31 39.64 32.77 0.36
CA GLN A 31 40.34 31.48 0.38
C GLN A 31 39.67 30.40 1.25
N ALA A 32 39.05 30.77 2.38
CA ALA A 32 38.44 29.84 3.34
C ALA A 32 37.35 28.95 2.69
N PRO A 33 37.49 27.62 2.61
CA PRO A 33 36.60 26.77 1.80
C PRO A 33 35.10 26.85 2.14
N GLY A 34 34.76 27.03 3.41
CA GLY A 34 33.36 27.16 3.86
C GLY A 34 32.72 28.53 3.60
N PHE A 35 33.52 29.59 3.46
CA PHE A 35 33.01 30.97 3.42
C PHE A 35 32.47 31.32 2.02
N LEU A 36 31.15 31.41 1.86
CA LEU A 36 30.45 31.61 0.57
C LEU A 36 29.44 32.78 0.53
N VAL A 37 29.05 33.34 1.68
CA VAL A 37 28.16 34.50 1.82
C VAL A 37 29.03 35.68 2.18
N PHE A 38 29.16 36.62 1.26
CA PHE A 38 30.03 37.78 1.46
C PHE A 38 29.26 39.04 1.87
N GLY A 39 27.92 39.01 1.87
CA GLY A 39 27.04 40.12 2.29
C GLY A 39 27.43 40.72 3.65
N LYS A 40 27.32 39.95 4.75
CA LYS A 40 27.73 40.39 6.10
C LYS A 40 29.17 40.94 6.22
N LEU A 41 30.06 40.65 5.25
CA LEU A 41 31.40 41.23 5.20
C LEU A 41 31.41 42.52 4.37
N LEU A 42 30.69 42.56 3.25
CA LEU A 42 30.47 43.71 2.38
C LEU A 42 29.72 44.85 3.09
N ASP A 43 28.78 44.51 3.97
CA ASP A 43 27.93 45.43 4.74
C ASP A 43 28.69 46.18 5.86
N LEU A 44 29.95 45.81 6.15
CA LEU A 44 30.75 46.44 7.19
C LEU A 44 31.29 47.79 6.73
N ASN A 45 31.12 48.84 7.54
CA ASN A 45 31.67 50.17 7.26
C ASN A 45 33.15 50.14 6.88
N SER A 46 33.99 49.39 7.62
CA SER A 46 35.42 49.23 7.34
C SER A 46 35.75 48.60 5.97
N VAL A 47 34.82 47.85 5.39
CA VAL A 47 34.92 47.27 4.04
C VAL A 47 34.38 48.26 3.00
N ILE A 48 33.26 48.93 3.28
CA ILE A 48 32.68 49.99 2.43
C ILE A 48 33.65 51.17 2.27
N GLU A 49 34.43 51.50 3.31
CA GLU A 49 35.45 52.55 3.25
C GLU A 49 36.53 52.30 2.19
N LEU A 50 36.83 51.03 1.86
CA LEU A 50 37.79 50.69 0.80
C LEU A 50 37.35 51.15 -0.60
N SER A 51 36.06 51.41 -0.82
CA SER A 51 35.53 51.90 -2.10
C SER A 51 35.13 53.37 -2.09
N THR A 52 34.92 53.96 -0.91
CA THR A 52 34.37 55.31 -0.74
C THR A 52 35.37 56.36 -0.25
N LYS A 53 36.48 55.95 0.41
CA LYS A 53 37.48 56.90 0.95
C LYS A 53 38.63 57.11 -0.03
N PRO A 54 39.01 58.36 -0.36
CA PRO A 54 40.10 58.64 -1.31
C PRO A 54 41.45 58.01 -0.93
N TYR A 55 41.74 57.92 0.37
CA TYR A 55 42.99 57.36 0.91
C TYR A 55 43.07 55.82 0.86
N PHE A 56 42.01 55.11 0.46
CA PHE A 56 42.02 53.66 0.22
C PHE A 56 41.82 53.30 -1.26
N CYS A 57 42.03 54.24 -2.19
CA CYS A 57 41.80 54.05 -3.63
C CYS A 57 42.52 52.81 -4.22
N GLU A 58 43.75 52.53 -3.80
CA GLU A 58 44.51 51.35 -4.22
C GLU A 58 43.94 50.00 -3.71
N HIS A 59 43.09 50.05 -2.69
CA HIS A 59 42.40 48.88 -2.13
C HIS A 59 41.01 48.65 -2.74
N LYS A 60 40.43 49.62 -3.47
CA LYS A 60 39.08 49.52 -4.06
C LYS A 60 38.84 48.23 -4.85
N LYS A 61 39.84 47.77 -5.61
CA LYS A 61 39.78 46.51 -6.36
C LYS A 61 39.55 45.24 -5.52
N TRP A 62 39.85 45.28 -4.22
CA TRP A 62 39.50 44.19 -3.28
C TRP A 62 38.05 44.28 -2.82
N TYR A 63 37.47 45.48 -2.67
CA TYR A 63 36.03 45.65 -2.51
C TYR A 63 35.27 45.23 -3.77
N ASP A 64 35.72 45.66 -4.96
CA ASP A 64 35.08 45.29 -6.23
C ASP A 64 35.13 43.76 -6.48
N LEU A 65 36.21 43.09 -6.05
CA LEU A 65 36.32 41.63 -6.10
C LEU A 65 35.40 40.96 -5.05
N LEU A 66 35.38 41.45 -3.81
CA LEU A 66 34.47 40.97 -2.77
C LEU A 66 33.01 41.10 -3.21
N TRP A 67 32.65 42.21 -3.86
CA TRP A 67 31.33 42.46 -4.43
C TRP A 67 30.96 41.42 -5.50
N ILE A 68 31.90 41.02 -6.36
CA ILE A 68 31.65 39.94 -7.34
C ILE A 68 31.45 38.59 -6.64
N PHE A 69 32.18 38.31 -5.56
CA PHE A 69 31.90 37.12 -4.75
C PHE A 69 30.57 37.22 -3.99
N ALA A 70 30.10 38.43 -3.63
CA ALA A 70 28.81 38.66 -2.98
C ALA A 70 27.58 38.64 -3.92
N HIS A 71 27.71 39.15 -5.15
CA HIS A 71 26.58 39.39 -6.07
C HIS A 71 26.84 38.98 -7.52
N GLY A 72 28.08 39.10 -8.02
CA GLY A 72 28.43 38.85 -9.42
C GLY A 72 28.73 37.39 -9.78
N THR A 73 29.34 37.21 -10.94
CA THR A 73 29.66 35.92 -11.56
C THR A 73 31.10 35.84 -12.04
N LEU A 74 31.53 34.67 -12.49
CA LEU A 74 32.79 34.45 -13.20
C LEU A 74 32.86 35.27 -14.50
N ARG A 75 31.72 35.57 -15.13
CA ARG A 75 31.67 36.44 -16.31
C ARG A 75 32.02 37.87 -15.92
N ASP A 76 31.38 38.42 -14.89
CA ASP A 76 31.65 39.78 -14.38
C ASP A 76 33.09 39.96 -13.88
N TYR A 77 33.71 38.88 -13.39
CA TYR A 77 35.14 38.83 -13.09
C TYR A 77 36.01 38.85 -14.36
N ASN A 78 35.69 38.04 -15.37
CA ASN A 78 36.46 37.97 -16.61
C ASN A 78 36.34 39.25 -17.47
N GLU A 79 35.23 39.99 -17.35
CA GLU A 79 35.00 41.24 -18.10
C GLU A 79 35.65 42.48 -17.44
N LYS A 80 36.16 42.37 -16.20
CA LYS A 80 36.85 43.47 -15.49
C LYS A 80 38.37 43.25 -15.40
N ASN A 81 39.12 44.02 -16.18
CA ASN A 81 40.58 43.88 -16.30
C ASN A 81 41.43 44.32 -15.08
N ASP A 82 40.89 45.12 -14.14
CA ASP A 82 41.64 45.67 -12.98
C ASP A 82 41.46 44.88 -11.65
N LEU A 83 40.93 43.66 -11.73
CA LEU A 83 40.70 42.82 -10.54
C LEU A 83 41.95 42.03 -10.12
N PRO A 84 42.13 41.75 -8.81
CA PRO A 84 43.16 40.83 -8.34
C PRO A 84 42.99 39.43 -8.93
N LYS A 85 44.09 38.85 -9.43
CA LYS A 85 44.10 37.52 -10.05
C LYS A 85 43.76 36.41 -9.04
N LEU A 86 42.70 35.66 -9.33
CA LEU A 86 42.27 34.51 -8.52
C LEU A 86 43.17 33.28 -8.70
N GLY A 87 43.54 32.66 -7.57
CA GLY A 87 44.09 31.31 -7.49
C GLY A 87 43.03 30.22 -7.68
N VAL A 88 43.48 28.96 -7.74
CA VAL A 88 42.62 27.80 -8.10
C VAL A 88 41.41 27.65 -7.18
N ALA A 89 41.60 27.71 -5.86
CA ALA A 89 40.52 27.56 -4.88
C ALA A 89 39.48 28.68 -4.97
N GLU A 90 39.94 29.92 -5.14
CA GLU A 90 39.09 31.11 -5.23
C GLU A 90 38.31 31.13 -6.56
N LYS A 91 38.94 30.71 -7.66
CA LYS A 91 38.28 30.55 -8.97
C LYS A 91 37.22 29.44 -8.96
N ILE A 92 37.50 28.30 -8.31
CA ILE A 92 36.51 27.23 -8.07
C ILE A 92 35.36 27.73 -7.19
N LYS A 93 35.66 28.56 -6.18
CA LYS A 93 34.63 29.20 -5.33
C LYS A 93 33.72 30.12 -6.16
N LEU A 94 34.29 31.01 -6.99
CA LEU A 94 33.50 31.89 -7.84
C LEU A 94 32.71 31.12 -8.91
N GLN A 95 33.25 30.03 -9.46
CA GLN A 95 32.52 29.10 -10.34
C GLN A 95 31.28 28.52 -9.65
N ARG A 96 31.42 28.01 -8.41
CA ARG A 96 30.28 27.49 -7.63
C ARG A 96 29.23 28.57 -7.37
N LEU A 97 29.65 29.78 -6.99
CA LEU A 97 28.75 30.92 -6.77
C LEU A 97 28.05 31.38 -8.07
N THR A 98 28.74 31.29 -9.21
CA THR A 98 28.18 31.58 -10.53
C THR A 98 27.11 30.58 -10.91
N VAL A 99 27.36 29.27 -10.73
CA VAL A 99 26.35 28.22 -10.95
C VAL A 99 25.16 28.45 -10.02
N LEU A 100 25.39 28.72 -8.73
CA LEU A 100 24.33 28.97 -7.75
C LEU A 100 23.47 30.22 -8.05
N ARG A 101 24.01 31.24 -8.76
CA ARG A 101 23.27 32.45 -9.17
C ARG A 101 22.62 32.33 -10.55
N GLY A 102 23.23 31.60 -11.49
CA GLY A 102 22.70 31.40 -12.85
C GLY A 102 21.37 30.64 -12.90
N LEU A 103 20.96 30.03 -11.79
CA LEU A 103 19.71 29.31 -11.60
C LEU A 103 18.52 30.24 -11.25
N GLN A 104 18.72 31.57 -11.25
CA GLN A 104 17.68 32.56 -10.95
C GLN A 104 17.01 33.17 -12.19
N GLY A 105 17.26 32.63 -13.39
CA GLY A 105 16.49 32.98 -14.59
C GLY A 105 14.99 32.66 -14.40
N PRO A 106 14.05 33.44 -14.95
CA PRO A 106 12.62 33.28 -14.71
C PRO A 106 12.08 31.91 -15.14
N GLU A 107 12.76 31.21 -16.06
CA GLU A 107 12.43 29.83 -16.44
C GLU A 107 12.73 28.77 -15.35
N ASN A 108 13.48 29.12 -14.30
CA ASN A 108 13.93 28.19 -13.25
C ASN A 108 13.15 28.32 -11.92
N ALA A 109 12.21 29.27 -11.81
CA ALA A 109 11.55 29.61 -10.54
C ALA A 109 10.78 28.46 -9.85
N ALA A 110 10.44 27.38 -10.59
CA ALA A 110 9.78 26.18 -10.08
C ALA A 110 10.73 25.06 -9.61
N GLN A 111 12.05 25.25 -9.72
CA GLN A 111 13.05 24.22 -9.40
C GLN A 111 13.21 24.00 -7.88
N LYS A 112 13.57 22.77 -7.54
CA LYS A 112 13.81 22.30 -6.17
C LYS A 112 15.25 21.80 -6.02
N LEU A 113 15.90 22.15 -4.90
CA LEU A 113 17.23 21.67 -4.55
C LEU A 113 17.12 20.32 -3.82
N LEU A 114 17.70 19.27 -4.41
CA LEU A 114 17.80 17.95 -3.79
C LEU A 114 19.21 17.75 -3.21
N VAL A 115 19.31 17.66 -1.90
CA VAL A 115 20.58 17.52 -1.17
C VAL A 115 20.75 16.08 -0.73
N PHE A 116 21.73 15.35 -1.27
CA PHE A 116 21.97 13.94 -0.94
C PHE A 116 23.20 13.78 -0.02
N ASP A 117 23.16 12.91 0.99
CA ASP A 117 24.41 12.30 1.47
C ASP A 117 24.99 11.38 0.37
N LEU A 118 26.30 11.22 0.37
CA LEU A 118 27.02 10.30 -0.50
C LEU A 118 27.09 8.89 0.13
N ASP A 119 27.35 8.82 1.44
CA ASP A 119 27.38 7.57 2.20
C ASP A 119 25.95 7.14 2.55
N GLY A 120 25.68 5.83 2.57
CA GLY A 120 24.39 5.25 2.96
C GLY A 120 23.27 5.46 1.94
N ILE A 121 23.22 6.62 1.25
CA ILE A 121 22.22 6.93 0.24
C ILE A 121 22.70 6.55 -1.16
N LEU A 122 23.84 7.08 -1.64
CA LEU A 122 24.30 6.85 -3.03
C LEU A 122 25.33 5.71 -3.14
N CYS A 123 26.12 5.45 -2.09
CA CYS A 123 27.14 4.40 -2.06
C CYS A 123 27.51 3.94 -0.63
N ASP A 124 28.10 2.75 -0.52
CA ASP A 124 28.89 2.30 0.65
C ASP A 124 30.34 2.70 0.45
N ARG A 125 30.97 3.36 1.43
CA ARG A 125 32.41 3.67 1.40
C ARG A 125 33.14 2.94 2.52
N SER A 126 33.87 1.89 2.13
CA SER A 126 34.62 1.03 3.05
C SER A 126 36.13 1.29 3.01
N LEU A 127 36.80 1.07 4.14
CA LEU A 127 38.26 1.06 4.22
C LEU A 127 38.81 -0.22 3.57
N LYS A 128 39.85 -0.09 2.72
CA LYS A 128 40.50 -1.21 2.01
C LYS A 128 40.76 -2.46 2.88
N LYS A 129 41.19 -2.28 4.13
CA LYS A 129 41.49 -3.39 5.05
C LYS A 129 40.27 -4.24 5.44
N LYS A 130 39.04 -3.71 5.37
CA LYS A 130 37.79 -4.50 5.53
C LYS A 130 37.36 -5.18 4.23
N ALA A 131 37.56 -4.52 3.07
CA ALA A 131 37.10 -5.01 1.77
C ALA A 131 37.77 -6.32 1.29
N HIS A 132 38.96 -6.64 1.83
CA HIS A 132 39.76 -7.81 1.45
C HIS A 132 39.09 -9.19 1.61
N ARG A 133 37.97 -9.30 2.35
CA ARG A 133 37.32 -10.59 2.62
C ARG A 133 36.26 -11.00 1.58
N LEU A 134 35.90 -10.14 0.61
CA LEU A 134 34.74 -10.39 -0.29
C LEU A 134 34.91 -10.01 -1.77
N LEU A 135 36.04 -9.45 -2.23
CA LEU A 135 36.15 -8.94 -3.62
C LEU A 135 37.32 -9.55 -4.41
N LYS A 136 36.99 -10.23 -5.52
CA LYS A 136 37.93 -10.72 -6.53
C LYS A 136 37.77 -10.03 -7.90
N THR A 137 36.84 -9.08 -8.01
CA THR A 137 36.19 -8.70 -9.29
C THR A 137 36.37 -7.25 -9.73
N TYR A 138 36.99 -6.37 -8.94
CA TYR A 138 37.22 -4.96 -9.27
C TYR A 138 38.65 -4.54 -8.92
N ARG A 139 39.38 -3.96 -9.89
CA ARG A 139 40.79 -3.56 -9.72
C ARG A 139 40.98 -2.05 -9.45
N ASP A 140 39.96 -1.25 -9.68
CA ASP A 140 40.11 0.16 -10.08
C ASP A 140 40.15 1.14 -8.88
N PHE A 141 40.86 0.76 -7.82
CA PHE A 141 41.13 1.57 -6.63
C PHE A 141 42.53 1.27 -6.07
N ALA A 142 43.54 1.10 -6.92
CA ALA A 142 44.91 0.79 -6.49
C ALA A 142 45.46 1.79 -5.44
N GLU A 143 45.21 3.09 -5.60
CA GLU A 143 45.94 4.14 -4.88
C GLU A 143 45.16 4.78 -3.72
N HIS A 144 43.86 5.04 -3.87
CA HIS A 144 43.05 5.74 -2.84
C HIS A 144 42.75 4.84 -1.60
N PRO A 145 42.79 5.33 -0.34
CA PRO A 145 42.63 4.48 0.86
C PRO A 145 41.22 3.93 1.10
N PHE A 146 40.20 4.49 0.45
CA PHE A 146 38.79 4.07 0.53
C PHE A 146 38.31 3.45 -0.78
N VAL A 147 37.49 2.40 -0.67
CA VAL A 147 36.76 1.77 -1.78
C VAL A 147 35.28 2.12 -1.64
N ALA A 148 34.72 2.77 -2.67
CA ALA A 148 33.28 2.97 -2.78
C ALA A 148 32.62 1.83 -3.57
N ARG A 149 31.36 1.52 -3.25
CA ARG A 149 30.45 0.66 -4.00
C ARG A 149 29.12 1.37 -4.18
N SER A 150 28.71 1.60 -5.43
CA SER A 150 27.42 2.22 -5.76
C SER A 150 26.26 1.44 -5.16
N ARG A 151 25.22 2.13 -4.70
CA ARG A 151 23.93 1.51 -4.43
C ARG A 151 23.31 0.98 -5.74
N PRO A 152 22.54 -0.12 -5.74
CA PRO A 152 21.82 -0.56 -6.92
C PRO A 152 20.88 0.52 -7.46
N TYR A 153 20.54 0.43 -8.74
CA TYR A 153 19.71 1.42 -9.44
C TYR A 153 20.23 2.87 -9.44
N LEU A 154 21.45 3.16 -8.97
CA LEU A 154 22.06 4.49 -9.03
C LEU A 154 22.09 5.07 -10.46
N ALA A 155 22.26 4.23 -11.47
CA ALA A 155 22.18 4.64 -12.88
C ALA A 155 20.76 5.13 -13.28
N ALA A 156 19.70 4.56 -12.71
CA ALA A 156 18.33 5.01 -12.92
C ALA A 156 18.07 6.36 -12.23
N LEU A 157 18.59 6.57 -11.00
CA LEU A 157 18.51 7.87 -10.32
C LEU A 157 19.26 8.95 -11.09
N VAL A 158 20.47 8.64 -11.58
CA VAL A 158 21.27 9.54 -12.43
C VAL A 158 20.62 9.83 -13.78
N LYS A 159 19.79 8.91 -14.32
CA LYS A 159 18.98 9.14 -15.52
C LYS A 159 17.80 10.09 -15.17
N PHE A 160 17.01 9.75 -14.15
CA PHE A 160 15.89 10.56 -13.67
C PHE A 160 16.28 12.01 -13.36
N LEU A 161 17.39 12.24 -12.65
CA LEU A 161 17.90 13.58 -12.31
C LEU A 161 18.38 14.41 -13.52
N LYS A 162 18.66 13.77 -14.67
CA LYS A 162 18.99 14.46 -15.93
C LYS A 162 17.73 14.79 -16.73
N GLU A 163 16.77 13.87 -16.76
CA GLU A 163 15.49 14.06 -17.45
C GLU A 163 14.63 15.12 -16.73
N ASN A 164 14.72 15.21 -15.41
CA ASN A 164 13.93 16.12 -14.58
C ASN A 164 14.68 17.40 -14.18
N ARG A 165 15.69 17.82 -14.96
CA ARG A 165 16.47 19.07 -14.70
C ARG A 165 15.60 20.32 -14.57
N GLY A 166 14.47 20.39 -15.29
CA GLY A 166 13.51 21.49 -15.18
C GLY A 166 12.82 21.59 -13.81
N HIS A 167 12.82 20.51 -13.02
CA HIS A 167 12.26 20.45 -11.66
C HIS A 167 13.32 20.31 -10.58
N TYR A 168 14.48 19.70 -10.88
CA TYR A 168 15.46 19.29 -9.87
C TYR A 168 16.90 19.67 -10.16
N LEU A 169 17.53 20.22 -9.13
CA LEU A 169 18.95 20.48 -9.06
C LEU A 169 19.56 19.66 -7.93
N PRO A 170 20.31 18.58 -8.24
CA PRO A 170 20.93 17.76 -7.21
C PRO A 170 22.22 18.40 -6.68
N MET A 171 22.47 18.25 -5.39
CA MET A 171 23.68 18.64 -4.67
C MET A 171 24.14 17.47 -3.78
N ILE A 172 25.46 17.27 -3.62
CA ILE A 172 25.98 16.35 -2.59
C ILE A 172 26.34 17.17 -1.34
N TRP A 173 25.92 16.70 -0.17
CA TRP A 173 26.42 17.15 1.13
C TRP A 173 26.66 15.94 2.04
N SER A 174 27.93 15.58 2.27
CA SER A 174 28.33 14.37 2.98
C SER A 174 29.19 14.63 4.22
N SER A 175 29.13 13.74 5.20
CA SER A 175 29.77 13.84 6.52
C SER A 175 31.29 13.63 6.54
N ALA A 176 31.94 13.53 5.38
CA ALA A 176 33.37 13.27 5.18
C ALA A 176 34.05 14.42 4.41
N MET A 177 35.37 14.56 4.54
CA MET A 177 36.14 15.68 3.94
C MET A 177 35.91 15.81 2.43
N THR A 178 35.75 17.04 1.95
CA THR A 178 35.32 17.40 0.59
C THR A 178 36.20 16.74 -0.48
N ALA A 179 37.51 16.65 -0.28
CA ALA A 179 38.43 15.97 -1.20
C ALA A 179 38.07 14.48 -1.42
N ASN A 180 37.74 13.76 -0.34
CA ASN A 180 37.34 12.35 -0.40
C ASN A 180 35.97 12.19 -1.09
N VAL A 181 35.05 13.14 -0.85
CA VAL A 181 33.72 13.17 -1.47
C VAL A 181 33.84 13.42 -2.98
N GLN A 182 34.70 14.37 -3.40
CA GLN A 182 34.95 14.65 -4.81
C GLN A 182 35.61 13.47 -5.53
N ALA A 183 36.61 12.81 -4.93
CA ALA A 183 37.28 11.65 -5.52
C ALA A 183 36.33 10.46 -5.76
N VAL A 184 35.35 10.26 -4.87
CA VAL A 184 34.30 9.25 -5.07
C VAL A 184 33.28 9.72 -6.12
N ALA A 185 32.82 10.97 -6.06
CA ALA A 185 31.81 11.49 -6.97
C ALA A 185 32.28 11.47 -8.45
N GLN A 186 33.53 11.84 -8.71
CA GLN A 186 34.15 11.81 -10.05
C GLN A 186 34.18 10.41 -10.69
N LYS A 187 34.04 9.33 -9.92
CA LYS A 187 34.01 7.95 -10.44
C LYS A 187 32.64 7.50 -10.92
N TYR A 188 31.56 7.98 -10.30
CA TYR A 188 30.18 7.56 -10.60
C TYR A 188 29.38 8.57 -11.41
N PHE A 189 29.79 9.84 -11.39
CA PHE A 189 28.99 10.95 -11.90
C PHE A 189 29.83 11.84 -12.81
N LYS A 190 29.21 12.38 -13.87
CA LYS A 190 29.85 13.42 -14.67
C LYS A 190 29.97 14.72 -13.85
N PRO A 191 31.00 15.56 -14.07
CA PRO A 191 31.24 16.77 -13.28
C PRO A 191 30.10 17.79 -13.29
N ASP A 192 29.25 17.77 -14.32
CA ASP A 192 28.09 18.64 -14.50
C ASP A 192 26.84 18.19 -13.71
N LEU A 193 26.81 16.97 -13.16
CA LEU A 193 25.58 16.42 -12.57
C LEU A 193 25.09 17.25 -11.37
N PHE A 194 25.98 17.56 -10.43
CA PHE A 194 25.63 18.24 -9.18
C PHE A 194 25.98 19.73 -9.21
N VAL A 195 25.06 20.59 -8.73
CA VAL A 195 25.31 22.05 -8.63
C VAL A 195 26.36 22.40 -7.58
N SER A 196 26.56 21.54 -6.58
CA SER A 196 27.69 21.61 -5.67
C SER A 196 28.02 20.24 -5.05
N ILE A 197 29.23 20.15 -4.50
CA ILE A 197 29.69 19.01 -3.70
C ILE A 197 30.30 19.56 -2.42
N LEU A 198 29.69 19.19 -1.29
CA LEU A 198 30.05 19.61 0.06
C LEU A 198 30.46 18.39 0.89
N GLY A 199 31.56 18.54 1.62
CA GLY A 199 31.97 17.60 2.64
C GLY A 199 31.65 18.07 4.06
N ARG A 200 32.29 17.40 5.01
CA ARG A 200 32.25 17.65 6.46
C ARG A 200 32.54 19.11 6.82
N GLU A 201 33.27 19.82 5.98
CA GLU A 201 33.65 21.23 6.12
C GLU A 201 32.48 22.21 5.95
N ALA A 202 31.28 21.71 5.62
CA ALA A 202 30.03 22.47 5.59
C ALA A 202 29.10 22.16 6.78
N CYS A 203 29.38 21.10 7.55
CA CYS A 203 28.51 20.61 8.63
C CYS A 203 28.81 21.29 9.98
N ASP A 204 27.78 21.48 10.79
CA ASP A 204 27.95 21.79 12.22
C ASP A 204 28.39 20.54 12.98
N LEU A 205 29.55 20.61 13.64
CA LEU A 205 30.17 19.46 14.29
C LEU A 205 29.76 19.36 15.76
N VAL A 206 28.73 18.56 16.05
CA VAL A 206 28.25 18.30 17.41
C VAL A 206 28.95 17.09 18.00
N LYS A 207 29.59 17.25 19.16
CA LYS A 207 30.20 16.14 19.91
C LYS A 207 29.12 15.38 20.69
N ILE A 208 28.89 14.13 20.31
CA ILE A 208 27.97 13.20 20.98
C ILE A 208 28.83 12.19 21.78
N PRO A 209 28.58 11.95 23.08
CA PRO A 209 29.46 11.12 23.92
C PRO A 209 29.68 9.70 23.40
N GLU A 210 28.64 9.11 22.80
CA GLU A 210 28.62 7.74 22.28
C GLU A 210 29.35 7.60 20.93
N MET A 211 29.72 8.72 20.29
CA MET A 211 30.32 8.74 18.96
C MET A 211 31.82 9.08 19.00
N LYS A 212 32.64 8.18 18.44
CA LYS A 212 34.10 8.35 18.31
C LYS A 212 34.52 9.64 17.58
N TYR A 213 33.66 10.16 16.70
CA TYR A 213 33.87 11.41 15.98
C TYR A 213 32.60 12.26 16.08
N PRO A 214 32.70 13.61 16.10
CA PRO A 214 31.53 14.48 16.09
C PRO A 214 30.56 14.16 14.95
N LEU A 215 29.26 14.23 15.22
CA LEU A 215 28.21 14.17 14.22
C LEU A 215 28.26 15.45 13.38
N GLY A 216 28.10 15.33 12.06
CA GLY A 216 27.96 16.48 11.16
C GLY A 216 26.50 16.77 10.88
N ILE A 217 25.92 17.77 11.55
CA ILE A 217 24.57 18.27 11.27
C ILE A 217 24.61 19.11 9.98
N LYS A 218 23.58 18.96 9.15
CA LYS A 218 23.43 19.63 7.85
C LYS A 218 22.34 20.70 7.95
N ASP A 219 22.66 21.80 8.62
CA ASP A 219 21.70 22.90 8.83
C ASP A 219 21.40 23.59 7.49
N LEU A 220 20.20 23.35 6.93
CA LEU A 220 19.76 23.90 5.65
C LEU A 220 19.69 25.44 5.66
N SER A 221 19.68 26.11 6.82
CA SER A 221 19.86 27.56 6.90
C SER A 221 21.19 28.02 6.29
N HIS A 222 22.23 27.18 6.30
CA HIS A 222 23.50 27.46 5.60
C HIS A 222 23.37 27.47 4.06
N ILE A 223 22.25 26.98 3.52
CA ILE A 223 21.85 27.13 2.12
C ILE A 223 20.91 28.33 1.97
N TRP A 224 19.86 28.43 2.79
CA TRP A 224 18.83 29.45 2.63
C TRP A 224 19.37 30.88 2.84
N ASN A 225 20.27 31.05 3.81
CA ASN A 225 20.96 32.31 4.08
C ASN A 225 22.01 32.69 3.02
N LEU A 226 22.14 31.92 1.91
CA LEU A 226 22.88 32.37 0.72
C LEU A 226 22.15 33.49 -0.04
N GLY A 227 20.84 33.69 0.19
CA GLY A 227 20.03 34.71 -0.51
C GLY A 227 19.67 34.38 -1.97
N ILE A 228 19.98 33.16 -2.43
CA ILE A 228 19.84 32.72 -3.83
C ILE A 228 18.49 32.06 -4.15
N GLY A 229 17.45 32.27 -3.35
CA GLY A 229 16.09 31.75 -3.58
C GLY A 229 15.80 30.35 -3.01
N TRP A 230 16.81 29.60 -2.55
CA TRP A 230 16.58 28.40 -1.75
C TRP A 230 15.96 28.74 -0.41
N ASN A 231 14.89 28.05 -0.06
CA ASN A 231 14.09 28.26 1.14
C ASN A 231 13.38 26.93 1.53
N PRO A 232 12.65 26.88 2.65
CA PRO A 232 11.97 25.65 3.08
C PRO A 232 10.99 25.07 2.05
N LYS A 233 10.39 25.88 1.16
CA LYS A 233 9.38 25.40 0.20
C LYS A 233 9.98 24.68 -1.01
N ASN A 234 11.28 24.83 -1.27
CA ASN A 234 11.96 24.27 -2.46
C ASN A 234 13.28 23.55 -2.16
N THR A 235 13.53 23.15 -0.90
CA THR A 235 14.74 22.39 -0.51
C THR A 235 14.39 21.07 0.18
N LEU A 236 14.97 19.96 -0.29
CA LEU A 236 14.79 18.63 0.29
C LEU A 236 16.16 17.98 0.57
N LEU A 237 16.34 17.45 1.78
CA LEU A 237 17.50 16.67 2.22
C LEU A 237 17.17 15.18 2.21
N VAL A 238 18.04 14.38 1.60
CA VAL A 238 17.96 12.91 1.53
C VAL A 238 19.16 12.34 2.28
N ASP A 239 18.91 11.77 3.45
CA ASP A 239 19.94 11.45 4.44
C ASP A 239 19.57 10.20 5.24
N ASP A 240 20.46 9.23 5.38
CA ASP A 240 20.18 7.96 6.06
C ASP A 240 20.06 8.07 7.59
N ASP A 241 20.47 9.20 8.17
CA ASP A 241 20.50 9.42 9.62
C ASP A 241 19.71 10.69 10.00
N PRO A 242 18.52 10.58 10.61
CA PRO A 242 17.69 11.74 10.95
C PRO A 242 18.37 12.73 11.90
N ARG A 243 19.40 12.31 12.65
CA ARG A 243 20.15 13.21 13.54
C ARG A 243 20.95 14.25 12.73
N LYS A 244 21.39 13.93 11.51
CA LYS A 244 22.06 14.87 10.61
C LYS A 244 21.11 15.97 10.12
N ALA A 245 19.82 15.67 10.00
CA ALA A 245 18.76 16.58 9.58
C ALA A 245 18.04 17.32 10.74
N SER A 246 18.45 17.08 11.99
CA SER A 246 17.76 17.49 13.23
C SER A 246 17.37 18.97 13.38
N ARG A 247 17.95 19.87 12.58
CA ARG A 247 17.58 21.29 12.52
C ARG A 247 16.36 21.59 11.66
N HIS A 248 16.11 20.79 10.62
CA HIS A 248 15.02 20.97 9.66
C HIS A 248 14.37 19.63 9.26
N PRO A 249 13.83 18.84 10.20
CA PRO A 249 13.30 17.50 9.91
C PRO A 249 12.13 17.51 8.92
N GLN A 250 11.34 18.59 8.86
CA GLN A 250 10.25 18.76 7.88
C GLN A 250 10.76 19.00 6.43
N ASN A 251 12.06 19.20 6.26
CA ASN A 251 12.73 19.33 4.96
C ASN A 251 13.63 18.13 4.64
N ALA A 252 13.47 17.01 5.34
CA ALA A 252 14.30 15.84 5.18
C ALA A 252 13.49 14.55 5.05
N ILE A 253 14.05 13.61 4.29
CA ILE A 253 13.55 12.24 4.15
C ILE A 253 14.68 11.24 4.42
N HIS A 254 14.31 10.08 4.97
CA HIS A 254 15.25 9.13 5.56
C HIS A 254 15.12 7.71 4.96
N PRO A 255 15.67 7.47 3.76
CA PRO A 255 15.81 6.12 3.19
C PRO A 255 16.78 5.24 3.99
N ASP A 256 16.53 3.93 4.00
CA ASP A 256 17.37 2.97 4.73
C ASP A 256 18.84 3.00 4.27
N ALA A 257 19.77 2.91 5.23
CA ALA A 257 21.21 2.98 4.98
C ALA A 257 21.76 1.77 4.18
N TYR A 258 22.35 2.04 3.02
CA TYR A 258 23.00 1.05 2.18
C TYR A 258 24.32 0.55 2.77
N ASP A 259 24.37 -0.75 3.06
CA ASP A 259 25.56 -1.45 3.55
C ASP A 259 25.89 -2.61 2.61
N ALA A 260 26.78 -2.36 1.64
CA ALA A 260 27.23 -3.37 0.70
C ALA A 260 28.08 -4.48 1.34
N THR A 261 28.38 -4.47 2.65
CA THR A 261 28.97 -5.63 3.34
C THR A 261 27.93 -6.72 3.64
N LYS A 262 26.63 -6.38 3.60
CA LYS A 262 25.52 -7.35 3.68
C LYS A 262 25.37 -8.16 2.39
N CYS A 263 25.62 -7.56 1.23
CA CYS A 263 25.50 -8.19 -0.09
C CYS A 263 26.67 -9.16 -0.37
N LYS A 264 26.43 -10.48 -0.30
CA LYS A 264 27.41 -11.54 -0.58
C LYS A 264 27.46 -11.95 -2.05
N ASN A 265 26.41 -11.65 -2.82
CA ASN A 265 26.25 -12.03 -4.23
C ASN A 265 25.47 -10.96 -5.02
N SER A 266 25.31 -11.16 -6.33
CA SER A 266 24.54 -10.31 -7.24
C SER A 266 23.07 -10.13 -6.83
N ASP A 267 22.50 -11.15 -6.21
CA ASP A 267 21.06 -11.27 -6.03
C ASP A 267 20.64 -10.57 -4.72
N GLU A 268 21.50 -10.63 -3.70
CA GLU A 268 21.45 -9.78 -2.50
C GLU A 268 21.84 -8.32 -2.79
N TYR A 269 22.65 -8.05 -3.82
CA TYR A 269 22.85 -6.68 -4.32
C TYR A 269 21.57 -6.16 -4.97
N ASN A 270 20.98 -6.89 -5.93
CA ASN A 270 19.76 -6.49 -6.63
C ASN A 270 18.47 -6.48 -5.77
N LYS A 271 18.53 -6.85 -4.48
CA LYS A 271 17.40 -6.74 -3.54
C LYS A 271 17.18 -5.34 -2.97
N ASP A 272 18.20 -4.50 -2.92
CA ASP A 272 18.05 -3.10 -2.51
C ASP A 272 17.48 -2.30 -3.68
N SER A 273 16.16 -2.06 -3.64
CA SER A 273 15.42 -1.27 -4.62
C SER A 273 15.17 0.18 -4.18
N GLU A 274 15.89 0.65 -3.15
CA GLU A 274 15.52 1.89 -2.45
C GLU A 274 15.67 3.13 -3.32
N LEU A 275 16.64 3.15 -4.23
CA LEU A 275 16.75 4.25 -5.20
C LEU A 275 15.61 4.25 -6.25
N LEU A 276 14.86 3.16 -6.43
CA LEU A 276 13.65 3.18 -7.24
C LEU A 276 12.48 3.79 -6.45
N HIS A 277 12.30 3.41 -5.19
CA HIS A 277 11.29 3.99 -4.30
C HIS A 277 11.48 5.50 -4.14
N LEU A 278 12.74 5.92 -3.97
CA LEU A 278 13.14 7.32 -3.94
C LEU A 278 12.84 8.05 -5.26
N ILE A 279 13.00 7.42 -6.43
CA ILE A 279 12.59 8.01 -7.72
C ILE A 279 11.06 8.19 -7.78
N THR A 280 10.27 7.23 -7.30
CA THR A 280 8.81 7.36 -7.25
C THR A 280 8.38 8.54 -6.38
N TYR A 281 8.87 8.61 -5.14
CA TYR A 281 8.57 9.74 -4.25
C TYR A 281 9.03 11.09 -4.85
N LEU A 282 10.21 11.12 -5.47
CA LEU A 282 10.71 12.32 -6.15
C LEU A 282 9.89 12.68 -7.41
N ARG A 283 9.13 11.78 -8.02
CA ARG A 283 8.15 12.13 -9.08
C ARG A 283 6.96 12.88 -8.49
N GLU A 284 6.37 12.38 -7.40
CA GLU A 284 5.27 13.06 -6.70
C GLU A 284 5.68 14.46 -6.24
N CYS A 285 6.90 14.59 -5.69
CA CYS A 285 7.50 15.86 -5.30
C CYS A 285 7.67 16.87 -6.46
N THR A 286 7.59 16.48 -7.75
CA THR A 286 7.69 17.46 -8.85
C THR A 286 6.53 18.45 -8.83
N ALA A 287 5.31 17.95 -8.64
CA ALA A 287 4.06 18.73 -8.61
C ALA A 287 3.85 19.51 -7.30
N ALA A 288 4.61 19.24 -6.24
CA ALA A 288 4.50 19.96 -4.98
C ALA A 288 4.97 21.43 -5.11
N ASN A 289 4.09 22.39 -4.86
CA ASN A 289 4.47 23.81 -4.79
C ASN A 289 5.16 24.20 -3.47
N ASP A 290 5.08 23.33 -2.46
CA ASP A 290 5.71 23.50 -1.15
C ASP A 290 6.21 22.13 -0.65
N ILE A 291 7.52 21.91 -0.72
CA ILE A 291 8.13 20.61 -0.41
C ILE A 291 8.09 20.29 1.10
N GLN A 292 8.17 21.31 1.96
CA GLN A 292 8.06 21.13 3.41
C GLN A 292 6.65 20.65 3.78
N LYS A 293 5.62 21.27 3.18
CA LYS A 293 4.24 20.82 3.34
C LYS A 293 4.04 19.40 2.77
N HIS A 294 4.60 19.09 1.61
CA HIS A 294 4.49 17.75 1.01
C HIS A 294 5.15 16.67 1.89
N VAL A 295 6.37 16.88 2.39
CA VAL A 295 7.04 15.92 3.30
C VAL A 295 6.27 15.71 4.61
N ALA A 296 5.62 16.76 5.12
CA ALA A 296 4.77 16.66 6.32
C ALA A 296 3.46 15.88 6.08
N GLN A 297 2.87 15.97 4.87
CA GLN A 297 1.63 15.26 4.52
C GLN A 297 1.88 13.83 3.99
N VAL A 298 2.92 13.66 3.19
CA VAL A 298 3.33 12.40 2.56
C VAL A 298 4.73 12.06 3.08
N GLN A 299 4.79 11.45 4.26
CA GLN A 299 6.05 11.03 4.86
C GLN A 299 6.73 9.96 4.00
N TYR A 300 7.97 10.20 3.57
CA TYR A 300 8.79 9.14 3.00
C TYR A 300 8.98 8.03 4.03
N LYS A 301 8.59 6.82 3.64
CA LYS A 301 8.88 5.59 4.38
C LYS A 301 9.65 4.70 3.43
N THR A 302 10.83 4.23 3.82
CA THR A 302 11.46 3.06 3.20
C THR A 302 10.39 1.99 3.04
N PRO A 303 10.07 1.52 1.83
CA PRO A 303 9.20 0.37 1.64
C PRO A 303 9.94 -0.86 2.17
N ARG A 304 9.77 -1.11 3.48
CA ARG A 304 10.25 -2.30 4.15
C ARG A 304 9.70 -3.49 3.38
N THR A 305 10.54 -4.15 2.58
CA THR A 305 10.25 -5.52 2.13
C THR A 305 9.95 -6.31 3.39
N PRO A 306 8.71 -6.76 3.63
CA PRO A 306 8.38 -7.22 4.96
C PRO A 306 9.16 -8.49 5.23
N GLU A 307 10.06 -8.46 6.21
CA GLU A 307 10.60 -9.68 6.78
C GLU A 307 9.43 -10.34 7.53
N THR A 308 8.73 -11.23 6.81
CA THR A 308 7.62 -12.12 7.21
C THR A 308 6.14 -11.72 7.03
N LYS A 309 5.77 -10.57 6.41
CA LYS A 309 4.53 -10.54 5.57
C LYS A 309 4.93 -11.01 4.16
N ARG A 310 4.31 -12.10 3.66
CA ARG A 310 4.68 -12.69 2.36
C ARG A 310 4.46 -11.66 1.24
N GLN A 311 5.45 -11.53 0.34
CA GLN A 311 5.36 -10.63 -0.82
C GLN A 311 4.34 -11.13 -1.86
N VAL A 312 3.95 -12.41 -1.76
CA VAL A 312 2.79 -12.99 -2.43
C VAL A 312 1.68 -13.19 -1.40
N LYS A 313 0.47 -12.64 -1.64
CA LYS A 313 -0.72 -12.97 -0.83
C LYS A 313 -1.33 -14.27 -1.38
N ILE A 314 -1.15 -15.35 -0.63
CA ILE A 314 -1.71 -16.68 -0.89
C ILE A 314 -2.46 -17.11 0.36
N SER A 315 -3.69 -17.56 0.21
CA SER A 315 -4.59 -17.96 1.29
C SER A 315 -3.98 -19.09 2.15
N PRO A 316 -4.33 -19.19 3.45
CA PRO A 316 -3.79 -20.22 4.34
C PRO A 316 -4.53 -21.56 4.27
N MET A 317 -5.63 -21.62 3.53
CA MET A 317 -6.56 -22.73 3.39
C MET A 317 -7.15 -22.68 1.98
N SER A 318 -7.84 -23.75 1.55
CA SER A 318 -8.65 -23.80 0.33
C SER A 318 -9.48 -22.51 0.13
N VAL A 319 -9.44 -21.95 -1.07
CA VAL A 319 -10.26 -20.78 -1.44
C VAL A 319 -11.68 -21.22 -1.83
N MET A 320 -11.90 -22.49 -2.17
CA MET A 320 -13.21 -23.05 -2.56
C MET A 320 -14.14 -23.40 -1.38
N SER A 321 -13.69 -23.18 -0.14
CA SER A 321 -14.51 -23.35 1.07
C SER A 321 -15.75 -22.42 1.05
N GLN A 322 -16.93 -22.99 0.80
CA GLN A 322 -18.19 -22.27 0.60
C GLN A 322 -18.73 -21.65 1.91
N SER A 323 -19.09 -22.46 2.90
CA SER A 323 -19.56 -21.98 4.21
C SER A 323 -18.39 -21.83 5.18
N ARG A 324 -18.25 -20.64 5.79
CA ARG A 324 -17.14 -20.28 6.69
C ARG A 324 -17.68 -19.73 8.00
N GLN A 325 -17.25 -20.30 9.13
CA GLN A 325 -17.62 -19.84 10.47
C GLN A 325 -16.55 -18.92 11.06
N TYR A 326 -16.81 -18.32 12.24
CA TYR A 326 -15.90 -17.39 12.93
C TYR A 326 -14.43 -17.88 12.95
N GLN A 327 -14.21 -19.17 13.24
CA GLN A 327 -12.86 -19.75 13.31
C GLN A 327 -12.18 -19.86 11.93
N ASP A 328 -12.92 -19.98 10.83
CA ASP A 328 -12.36 -19.98 9.48
C ASP A 328 -11.95 -18.57 9.05
N ILE A 329 -12.82 -17.59 9.28
CA ILE A 329 -12.54 -16.18 9.00
C ILE A 329 -11.30 -15.74 9.79
N LYS A 330 -11.24 -16.04 11.09
CA LYS A 330 -10.11 -15.70 11.98
C LYS A 330 -8.80 -16.43 11.64
N ARG A 331 -8.86 -17.62 11.02
CA ARG A 331 -7.68 -18.32 10.48
C ARG A 331 -7.19 -17.73 9.16
N ARG A 332 -8.09 -17.20 8.33
CA ARG A 332 -7.79 -16.60 7.02
C ARG A 332 -7.27 -15.17 7.16
N TYR A 333 -8.06 -14.31 7.81
CA TYR A 333 -7.87 -12.86 7.85
C TYR A 333 -7.49 -12.46 9.29
N LYS A 334 -6.18 -12.54 9.60
CA LYS A 334 -5.67 -12.34 10.97
C LYS A 334 -5.87 -10.93 11.51
N ASP A 335 -5.84 -9.96 10.62
CA ASP A 335 -5.86 -8.53 10.94
C ASP A 335 -7.31 -7.97 10.89
N LEU A 336 -8.31 -8.81 10.54
CA LEU A 336 -9.71 -8.43 10.38
C LEU A 336 -10.46 -8.54 11.72
N HIS A 337 -11.10 -7.47 12.15
CA HIS A 337 -12.05 -7.50 13.26
C HIS A 337 -13.29 -8.33 12.88
N ILE A 338 -13.85 -9.10 13.83
CA ILE A 338 -15.07 -9.89 13.60
C ILE A 338 -16.01 -9.65 14.80
N GLY A 339 -17.20 -9.11 14.53
CA GLY A 339 -18.24 -8.88 15.54
C GLY A 339 -18.68 -10.16 16.25
N SER A 340 -19.09 -10.04 17.51
CA SER A 340 -19.55 -11.16 18.35
C SER A 340 -20.89 -11.76 17.89
N ASP A 341 -21.62 -11.04 17.04
CA ASP A 341 -22.90 -11.42 16.45
C ASP A 341 -22.78 -12.14 15.09
N PHE A 342 -21.59 -12.17 14.49
CA PHE A 342 -21.33 -12.89 13.24
C PHE A 342 -21.53 -14.41 13.40
N ILE A 343 -22.48 -14.97 12.63
CA ILE A 343 -22.77 -16.41 12.60
C ILE A 343 -21.90 -17.11 11.56
N LYS A 344 -22.00 -16.69 10.29
CA LYS A 344 -21.33 -17.32 9.14
C LYS A 344 -21.27 -16.43 7.91
N LEU A 345 -20.32 -16.74 7.05
CA LEU A 345 -20.21 -16.30 5.65
C LEU A 345 -20.55 -17.48 4.73
N ILE A 346 -21.28 -17.22 3.63
CA ILE A 346 -21.47 -18.16 2.52
C ILE A 346 -20.86 -17.54 1.26
N CYS A 347 -19.87 -18.22 0.69
CA CYS A 347 -19.09 -17.77 -0.46
C CYS A 347 -19.75 -18.28 -1.75
N ARG A 348 -20.80 -17.59 -2.20
CA ARG A 348 -21.56 -17.97 -3.40
C ARG A 348 -20.69 -18.02 -4.66
N TRP A 349 -19.68 -17.14 -4.75
CA TRP A 349 -18.65 -17.20 -5.79
C TRP A 349 -17.86 -18.52 -5.82
N ALA A 350 -17.77 -19.27 -4.71
CA ALA A 350 -17.11 -20.57 -4.63
C ALA A 350 -18.07 -21.77 -4.81
N GLU A 351 -19.38 -21.53 -4.93
CA GLU A 351 -20.36 -22.57 -5.30
C GLU A 351 -20.39 -22.76 -6.81
N ALA A 352 -20.42 -21.64 -7.55
CA ALA A 352 -20.26 -21.60 -9.00
C ALA A 352 -19.38 -20.40 -9.37
N PRO A 353 -18.04 -20.57 -9.43
CA PRO A 353 -17.14 -19.50 -9.85
C PRO A 353 -17.43 -19.18 -11.31
N THR A 354 -18.24 -18.15 -11.51
CA THR A 354 -18.79 -17.71 -12.79
C THR A 354 -18.11 -16.44 -13.27
N LEU A 355 -17.83 -15.51 -12.35
CA LEU A 355 -16.99 -14.34 -12.61
C LEU A 355 -15.51 -14.75 -12.76
N ARG A 356 -14.84 -14.23 -13.79
CA ARG A 356 -13.41 -14.41 -14.12
C ARG A 356 -12.76 -13.04 -14.25
N HIS A 357 -11.44 -12.97 -14.09
CA HIS A 357 -10.70 -11.76 -14.47
C HIS A 357 -10.90 -11.39 -15.96
N GLY A 358 -11.16 -12.37 -16.85
CA GLY A 358 -11.44 -12.11 -18.26
C GLY A 358 -12.63 -11.18 -18.48
N ASP A 359 -13.73 -11.41 -17.74
CA ASP A 359 -14.98 -10.66 -17.86
C ASP A 359 -14.83 -9.22 -17.34
N LEU A 360 -13.92 -9.01 -16.38
CA LEU A 360 -13.64 -7.68 -15.81
C LEU A 360 -12.92 -6.76 -16.80
N MET A 361 -12.13 -7.31 -17.72
CA MET A 361 -11.25 -6.53 -18.61
C MET A 361 -11.96 -6.02 -19.88
N ALA A 362 -13.29 -6.01 -19.90
CA ALA A 362 -14.10 -5.27 -20.87
C ALA A 362 -13.97 -3.74 -20.66
N GLU A 363 -14.43 -2.94 -21.63
CA GLU A 363 -14.50 -1.49 -21.45
C GLU A 363 -15.51 -1.14 -20.34
N SER A 364 -15.04 -0.56 -19.24
CA SER A 364 -15.91 -0.21 -18.11
C SER A 364 -16.87 0.94 -18.47
N PRO A 365 -18.11 0.93 -17.95
CA PRO A 365 -19.09 1.98 -18.21
C PRO A 365 -18.65 3.31 -17.61
N LYS A 366 -19.12 4.41 -18.18
CA LYS A 366 -18.81 5.76 -17.69
C LYS A 366 -19.69 6.11 -16.48
N VAL A 367 -19.15 5.90 -15.29
CA VAL A 367 -19.77 6.36 -14.05
C VAL A 367 -19.32 7.79 -13.72
N ASN A 368 -20.23 8.75 -13.84
CA ASN A 368 -20.01 10.13 -13.40
C ASN A 368 -20.51 10.28 -11.95
N LEU A 369 -19.59 10.12 -10.99
CA LEU A 369 -19.85 10.51 -9.60
C LEU A 369 -19.94 12.05 -9.53
N GLY A 370 -21.17 12.57 -9.56
CA GLY A 370 -21.46 13.97 -9.22
C GLY A 370 -21.20 14.27 -7.75
N SER A 371 -21.46 15.51 -7.32
CA SER A 371 -21.36 15.95 -5.92
C SER A 371 -22.52 15.44 -5.04
N ALA A 372 -22.88 14.16 -5.19
CA ALA A 372 -24.06 13.56 -4.59
C ALA A 372 -23.86 13.28 -3.09
N ILE A 373 -24.69 13.92 -2.28
CA ILE A 373 -24.84 13.61 -0.86
C ILE A 373 -26.16 12.87 -0.70
N ALA A 374 -26.07 11.59 -0.34
CA ALA A 374 -27.26 10.75 -0.17
C ALA A 374 -27.83 10.86 1.24
N VAL A 375 -29.17 10.88 1.33
CA VAL A 375 -29.93 11.10 2.57
C VAL A 375 -31.00 10.02 2.71
N THR A 376 -30.98 9.28 3.81
CA THR A 376 -31.75 8.03 4.02
C THR A 376 -33.25 8.22 4.31
N LYS A 377 -33.78 9.45 4.21
CA LYS A 377 -35.13 9.84 4.68
C LYS A 377 -36.30 9.12 3.99
N ASN A 378 -36.11 8.58 2.80
CA ASN A 378 -37.19 8.06 1.94
C ASN A 378 -37.28 6.52 1.88
N LEU A 379 -36.58 5.79 2.75
CA LEU A 379 -36.62 4.32 2.78
C LEU A 379 -37.89 3.78 3.48
N PRO A 380 -38.58 2.78 2.89
CA PRO A 380 -39.61 2.01 3.60
C PRO A 380 -39.08 1.36 4.88
N ALA A 381 -39.97 1.07 5.82
CA ALA A 381 -39.62 0.28 6.99
C ALA A 381 -39.10 -1.11 6.59
N SER A 382 -38.05 -1.57 7.26
CA SER A 382 -37.57 -2.95 7.19
C SER A 382 -38.67 -3.89 7.65
N LEU A 383 -38.86 -4.99 6.95
CA LEU A 383 -39.74 -6.09 7.33
C LEU A 383 -38.91 -7.34 7.61
N ASP A 384 -39.37 -8.15 8.57
CA ASP A 384 -38.79 -9.44 8.90
C ASP A 384 -39.65 -10.56 8.29
N SER A 385 -39.02 -11.63 7.82
CA SER A 385 -39.66 -12.84 7.28
C SER A 385 -39.11 -14.05 8.03
N ASP A 386 -39.99 -14.90 8.58
CA ASP A 386 -39.63 -16.07 9.40
C ASP A 386 -38.64 -15.79 10.56
N GLY A 387 -38.72 -14.59 11.15
CA GLY A 387 -37.78 -14.14 12.19
C GLY A 387 -36.38 -13.79 11.65
N VAL A 388 -36.28 -13.49 10.36
CA VAL A 388 -35.06 -13.08 9.67
C VAL A 388 -35.27 -11.73 8.98
N LYS A 389 -34.40 -10.77 9.30
CA LYS A 389 -34.26 -9.49 8.60
C LYS A 389 -33.40 -9.67 7.36
N HIS A 390 -33.88 -9.20 6.20
CA HIS A 390 -33.18 -9.40 4.93
C HIS A 390 -32.68 -8.07 4.34
N ASN A 391 -31.43 -8.06 3.86
CA ASN A 391 -30.85 -6.90 3.18
C ASN A 391 -30.14 -7.33 1.90
N ALA A 392 -30.30 -6.53 0.86
CA ALA A 392 -29.52 -6.64 -0.37
C ALA A 392 -28.53 -5.48 -0.43
N LYS A 393 -27.27 -5.80 -0.73
CA LYS A 393 -26.21 -4.84 -0.98
C LYS A 393 -25.56 -5.13 -2.33
N ILE A 394 -24.98 -4.12 -2.94
CA ILE A 394 -24.30 -4.18 -4.24
C ILE A 394 -22.95 -3.50 -4.12
N VAL A 395 -22.00 -3.89 -4.96
CA VAL A 395 -20.81 -3.07 -5.22
C VAL A 395 -20.58 -2.99 -6.72
N LEU A 396 -20.58 -1.76 -7.24
CA LEU A 396 -20.19 -1.50 -8.64
C LEU A 396 -18.68 -1.64 -8.76
N LEU A 397 -18.24 -2.32 -9.81
CA LEU A 397 -16.84 -2.59 -10.11
C LEU A 397 -16.47 -1.90 -11.42
N MET A 398 -15.34 -1.19 -11.44
CA MET A 398 -14.74 -0.63 -12.66
C MET A 398 -13.27 -1.04 -12.75
N VAL A 399 -12.73 -1.06 -13.97
CA VAL A 399 -11.30 -1.23 -14.21
C VAL A 399 -10.70 0.09 -14.68
N ASP A 400 -9.85 0.68 -13.85
CA ASP A 400 -9.06 1.86 -14.18
C ASP A 400 -7.91 1.48 -15.12
N SER A 401 -8.11 1.75 -16.39
CA SER A 401 -7.17 1.48 -17.48
C SER A 401 -6.16 2.62 -17.71
N ALA A 402 -6.16 3.68 -16.88
CA ALA A 402 -5.31 4.86 -17.09
C ALA A 402 -3.81 4.56 -16.96
N ASP A 403 -3.43 3.56 -16.14
CA ASP A 403 -2.06 3.06 -16.04
C ASP A 403 -2.03 1.51 -16.02
N PRO A 404 -1.98 0.88 -17.21
CA PRO A 404 -1.91 -0.58 -17.34
C PRO A 404 -0.62 -1.21 -16.78
N SER A 405 0.35 -0.41 -16.29
CA SER A 405 1.56 -0.92 -15.63
C SER A 405 1.36 -1.17 -14.12
N GLN A 406 0.27 -0.69 -13.53
CA GLN A 406 -0.05 -0.96 -12.13
C GLN A 406 -0.47 -2.41 -11.91
N HIS A 407 -0.28 -2.90 -10.69
CA HIS A 407 -0.80 -4.20 -10.29
C HIS A 407 -2.34 -4.22 -10.37
N LEU A 408 -2.95 -5.34 -10.79
CA LEU A 408 -4.41 -5.44 -11.01
C LEU A 408 -5.25 -4.98 -9.79
N THR A 409 -4.79 -5.24 -8.57
CA THR A 409 -5.48 -4.81 -7.34
C THR A 409 -5.55 -3.29 -7.18
N LEU A 410 -4.75 -2.50 -7.90
CA LEU A 410 -4.83 -1.04 -7.97
C LEU A 410 -5.76 -0.56 -9.10
N GLN A 411 -5.83 -1.33 -10.20
CA GLN A 411 -6.71 -1.04 -11.35
C GLN A 411 -8.19 -1.31 -11.01
N LEU A 412 -8.49 -2.42 -10.32
CA LEU A 412 -9.85 -2.76 -9.89
C LEU A 412 -10.36 -1.76 -8.84
N LYS A 413 -11.38 -0.97 -9.18
CA LYS A 413 -12.05 -0.01 -8.28
C LYS A 413 -13.45 -0.45 -7.91
N PHE A 414 -13.80 -0.28 -6.65
CA PHE A 414 -15.05 -0.70 -6.04
C PHE A 414 -15.79 0.56 -5.56
N MET A 415 -17.08 0.70 -5.93
CA MET A 415 -17.92 1.79 -5.41
C MET A 415 -18.41 1.43 -4.00
N VAL A 416 -17.99 2.21 -3.02
CA VAL A 416 -18.45 2.11 -1.63
C VAL A 416 -18.86 3.49 -1.12
N TYR A 417 -19.67 3.55 -0.07
CA TYR A 417 -19.92 4.79 0.64
C TYR A 417 -18.88 5.01 1.72
N LYS A 418 -18.30 6.20 1.71
CA LYS A 418 -17.50 6.74 2.80
C LYS A 418 -18.43 7.40 3.81
N LEU A 419 -18.23 7.05 5.09
CA LEU A 419 -18.96 7.59 6.24
C LEU A 419 -18.02 8.50 7.06
N GLU A 420 -18.53 9.13 8.13
CA GLU A 420 -17.68 9.80 9.13
C GLU A 420 -16.61 8.87 9.72
N ARG A 421 -16.94 7.57 9.81
CA ARG A 421 -16.11 6.48 10.31
C ARG A 421 -16.37 5.26 9.45
N GLY A 422 -15.35 4.74 8.79
CA GLY A 422 -15.46 3.52 8.01
C GLY A 422 -16.10 3.66 6.62
N LEU A 423 -16.39 2.50 6.04
CA LEU A 423 -16.93 2.32 4.69
C LEU A 423 -18.19 1.44 4.73
N MET A 424 -19.06 1.53 3.71
CA MET A 424 -20.25 0.71 3.60
C MET A 424 -20.54 0.28 2.15
N CYS A 425 -20.88 -1.00 1.95
CA CYS A 425 -21.42 -1.50 0.69
C CYS A 425 -22.83 -0.90 0.42
N PRO A 426 -23.07 -0.29 -0.76
CA PRO A 426 -24.37 0.23 -1.15
C PRO A 426 -25.55 -0.75 -1.01
N GLY A 427 -26.74 -0.28 -0.62
CA GLY A 427 -27.97 -1.09 -0.58
C GLY A 427 -28.88 -0.81 0.62
N GLY A 428 -29.72 -1.78 1.00
CA GLY A 428 -30.65 -1.66 2.11
C GLY A 428 -31.56 -2.88 2.34
N SER A 429 -32.56 -2.71 3.20
CA SER A 429 -33.45 -3.79 3.65
C SER A 429 -34.56 -4.11 2.64
N TRP A 430 -34.95 -5.38 2.58
CA TRP A 430 -36.08 -5.91 1.80
C TRP A 430 -37.41 -5.32 2.27
N ASN A 431 -38.34 -5.20 1.33
CA ASN A 431 -39.74 -4.89 1.59
C ASN A 431 -40.62 -5.67 0.60
N THR A 432 -41.88 -5.95 0.93
CA THR A 432 -42.77 -6.79 0.11
C THR A 432 -43.04 -6.26 -1.30
N VAL A 433 -42.77 -4.97 -1.56
CA VAL A 433 -42.80 -4.38 -2.92
C VAL A 433 -41.72 -4.96 -3.87
N ASP A 434 -40.66 -5.57 -3.34
CA ASP A 434 -39.60 -6.20 -4.12
C ASP A 434 -39.98 -7.62 -4.60
N GLY A 435 -41.02 -8.20 -3.99
CA GLY A 435 -41.48 -9.57 -4.18
C GLY A 435 -41.73 -10.29 -2.85
N ALA A 436 -42.43 -11.43 -2.92
CA ALA A 436 -43.02 -12.08 -1.76
C ALA A 436 -42.03 -12.90 -0.91
N ASP A 437 -41.15 -13.69 -1.53
CA ASP A 437 -40.16 -14.51 -0.83
C ASP A 437 -38.77 -13.83 -0.87
N PRO A 438 -38.25 -13.32 0.26
CA PRO A 438 -36.91 -12.75 0.30
C PRO A 438 -35.79 -13.79 0.18
N TYR A 439 -36.04 -15.10 0.19
CA TYR A 439 -35.03 -16.12 -0.11
C TYR A 439 -34.76 -16.28 -1.61
N GLU A 440 -35.63 -15.76 -2.48
CA GLU A 440 -35.37 -15.68 -3.91
C GLU A 440 -34.31 -14.61 -4.27
N ASP A 441 -33.37 -14.99 -5.14
CA ASP A 441 -32.38 -14.06 -5.67
C ASP A 441 -33.03 -12.97 -6.56
N SER A 442 -34.18 -13.25 -7.17
CA SER A 442 -35.04 -12.28 -7.88
C SER A 442 -35.40 -11.11 -6.97
N VAL A 443 -35.97 -11.43 -5.81
CA VAL A 443 -36.51 -10.47 -4.84
C VAL A 443 -35.38 -9.69 -4.16
N MET A 444 -34.24 -10.33 -3.92
CA MET A 444 -33.06 -9.65 -3.38
C MET A 444 -32.37 -8.73 -4.41
N ARG A 445 -32.39 -9.06 -5.72
CA ARG A 445 -31.95 -8.11 -6.77
C ARG A 445 -32.91 -6.91 -6.88
N ASN A 446 -34.22 -7.14 -6.84
CA ASN A 446 -35.22 -6.06 -6.82
C ASN A 446 -35.00 -5.12 -5.62
N THR A 447 -34.76 -5.69 -4.43
CA THR A 447 -34.41 -4.95 -3.21
C THR A 447 -33.18 -4.04 -3.43
N ALA A 448 -32.12 -4.59 -4.03
CA ALA A 448 -30.91 -3.85 -4.36
C ALA A 448 -31.19 -2.70 -5.35
N ILE A 449 -31.90 -2.96 -6.44
CA ILE A 449 -32.26 -1.96 -7.46
C ILE A 449 -33.11 -0.84 -6.84
N ARG A 450 -34.16 -1.18 -6.08
CA ARG A 450 -35.02 -0.22 -5.38
C ARG A 450 -34.21 0.63 -4.41
N THR A 451 -33.46 0.02 -3.51
CA THR A 451 -32.72 0.76 -2.47
C THR A 451 -31.64 1.66 -3.08
N LEU A 452 -30.90 1.19 -4.09
CA LEU A 452 -29.90 2.01 -4.77
C LEU A 452 -30.54 3.22 -5.49
N LYS A 453 -31.64 2.99 -6.22
CA LYS A 453 -32.38 4.05 -6.91
C LYS A 453 -33.00 5.07 -5.95
N THR A 454 -33.63 4.62 -4.87
CA THR A 454 -34.29 5.49 -3.89
C THR A 454 -33.31 6.35 -3.09
N ILE A 455 -32.13 5.83 -2.75
CA ILE A 455 -31.16 6.55 -1.89
C ILE A 455 -30.15 7.37 -2.72
N PHE A 456 -29.77 6.90 -3.92
CA PHE A 456 -28.64 7.44 -4.69
C PHE A 456 -28.97 7.78 -6.16
N GLY A 457 -30.22 7.59 -6.62
CA GLY A 457 -30.63 7.85 -8.00
C GLY A 457 -30.17 6.82 -9.03
N ILE A 458 -29.22 5.95 -8.69
CA ILE A 458 -28.64 4.95 -9.61
C ILE A 458 -29.64 3.81 -9.86
N ASP A 459 -30.18 3.74 -11.07
CA ASP A 459 -31.07 2.66 -11.51
C ASP A 459 -30.28 1.55 -12.22
N LEU A 460 -30.38 0.32 -11.71
CA LEU A 460 -29.75 -0.88 -12.28
C LEU A 460 -30.77 -1.86 -12.90
N SER A 461 -32.03 -1.46 -13.12
CA SER A 461 -33.08 -2.31 -13.70
C SER A 461 -32.78 -2.81 -15.12
N MET A 462 -31.92 -2.12 -15.86
CA MET A 462 -31.44 -2.52 -17.19
C MET A 462 -30.29 -3.54 -17.14
N CYS A 463 -29.65 -3.74 -15.99
CA CYS A 463 -28.55 -4.71 -15.83
C CYS A 463 -29.12 -6.13 -15.77
N THR A 464 -28.79 -6.96 -16.75
CA THR A 464 -29.37 -8.31 -16.93
C THR A 464 -28.63 -9.41 -16.18
N GLN A 465 -27.31 -9.27 -15.96
CA GLN A 465 -26.47 -10.27 -15.30
C GLN A 465 -25.99 -9.79 -13.94
N TRP A 466 -26.12 -10.64 -12.92
CA TRP A 466 -25.85 -10.29 -11.53
C TRP A 466 -25.21 -11.48 -10.80
N TYR A 467 -23.98 -11.30 -10.32
CA TYR A 467 -23.29 -12.31 -9.52
C TYR A 467 -23.68 -12.13 -8.05
N LYS A 468 -24.45 -13.08 -7.50
CA LYS A 468 -24.61 -13.21 -6.05
C LYS A 468 -23.26 -13.65 -5.48
N PHE A 469 -22.56 -12.75 -4.81
CA PHE A 469 -21.13 -12.95 -4.54
C PHE A 469 -20.88 -13.57 -3.16
N ILE A 470 -21.46 -12.98 -2.10
CA ILE A 470 -21.42 -13.51 -0.73
C ILE A 470 -22.74 -13.29 0.02
N GLU A 471 -23.02 -14.15 1.01
CA GLU A 471 -24.02 -13.90 2.05
C GLU A 471 -23.37 -13.85 3.43
N VAL A 472 -23.73 -12.87 4.24
CA VAL A 472 -23.32 -12.75 5.65
C VAL A 472 -24.53 -12.91 6.56
N TRP A 473 -24.38 -13.69 7.61
CA TRP A 473 -25.43 -14.00 8.59
C TRP A 473 -25.02 -13.52 9.98
N TYR A 474 -25.90 -12.76 10.64
CA TYR A 474 -25.72 -12.21 12.00
C TYR A 474 -26.87 -12.63 12.94
N HIS A 475 -26.61 -12.61 14.25
CA HIS A 475 -27.60 -12.80 15.31
C HIS A 475 -27.92 -11.46 15.98
N ARG A 476 -29.15 -10.96 15.89
CA ARG A 476 -29.50 -9.65 16.45
C ARG A 476 -30.16 -9.77 17.84
N PRO A 477 -29.95 -8.78 18.74
CA PRO A 477 -30.50 -8.76 20.11
C PRO A 477 -32.01 -9.00 20.21
N SER A 478 -32.77 -8.60 19.19
CA SER A 478 -34.19 -8.90 18.97
C SER A 478 -34.55 -10.40 18.88
N LYS A 479 -33.56 -11.30 18.98
CA LYS A 479 -33.62 -12.75 18.75
C LYS A 479 -33.93 -13.14 17.29
N THR A 480 -34.06 -12.16 16.40
CA THR A 480 -34.09 -12.38 14.95
C THR A 480 -32.68 -12.60 14.40
N LYS A 481 -32.59 -13.19 13.22
CA LYS A 481 -31.32 -13.25 12.45
C LYS A 481 -31.31 -12.13 11.43
N GLU A 482 -30.14 -11.69 11.01
CA GLU A 482 -30.01 -10.80 9.84
C GLU A 482 -29.21 -11.49 8.74
N ARG A 483 -29.75 -11.51 7.52
CA ARG A 483 -29.11 -12.04 6.32
C ARG A 483 -28.83 -10.90 5.36
N VAL A 484 -27.56 -10.61 5.14
CA VAL A 484 -27.08 -9.66 4.14
C VAL A 484 -26.61 -10.42 2.91
N VAL A 485 -27.14 -10.09 1.74
CA VAL A 485 -26.71 -10.65 0.45
C VAL A 485 -25.98 -9.57 -0.33
N ILE A 486 -24.72 -9.80 -0.72
CA ILE A 486 -23.94 -8.85 -1.52
C ILE A 486 -23.83 -9.37 -2.94
N PHE A 487 -24.29 -8.55 -3.89
CA PHE A 487 -24.21 -8.79 -5.33
C PHE A 487 -23.13 -7.93 -6.00
N ILE A 488 -22.65 -8.40 -7.15
CA ILE A 488 -21.88 -7.61 -8.12
C ILE A 488 -22.68 -7.65 -9.44
N PRO A 489 -23.25 -6.52 -9.90
CA PRO A 489 -23.89 -6.46 -11.22
C PRO A 489 -22.83 -6.44 -12.34
N ASP A 490 -23.12 -7.11 -13.45
CA ASP A 490 -22.38 -6.92 -14.71
C ASP A 490 -22.83 -5.62 -15.35
N CYS A 491 -22.02 -4.58 -15.16
CA CYS A 491 -22.16 -3.31 -15.86
C CYS A 491 -21.12 -3.12 -16.97
N TRP A 492 -20.24 -4.10 -17.21
CA TRP A 492 -19.09 -3.99 -18.12
C TRP A 492 -19.42 -4.45 -19.53
N ASN A 493 -20.40 -5.36 -19.68
CA ASN A 493 -20.90 -5.80 -20.99
C ASN A 493 -22.04 -4.91 -21.55
N HIS A 494 -22.27 -3.72 -20.96
CA HIS A 494 -23.35 -2.79 -21.32
C HIS A 494 -22.79 -1.37 -21.54
N SER A 495 -22.29 -1.09 -22.75
CA SER A 495 -21.65 0.17 -23.16
C SER A 495 -22.49 1.43 -22.94
N ASP A 496 -23.82 1.27 -22.93
CA ASP A 496 -24.78 2.37 -23.02
C ASP A 496 -25.25 2.83 -21.62
N LEU A 497 -24.72 2.23 -20.55
CA LEU A 497 -24.98 2.62 -19.16
C LEU A 497 -24.12 3.82 -18.75
N GLU A 498 -24.54 5.03 -19.11
CA GLU A 498 -24.03 6.25 -18.48
C GLU A 498 -24.75 6.48 -17.14
N PHE A 499 -23.98 6.48 -16.05
CA PHE A 499 -24.50 6.73 -14.70
C PHE A 499 -24.18 8.16 -14.28
N ASP A 500 -25.15 9.07 -14.46
CA ASP A 500 -25.09 10.43 -13.90
C ASP A 500 -25.65 10.41 -12.47
N VAL A 501 -24.78 10.51 -11.47
CA VAL A 501 -25.19 10.59 -10.06
C VAL A 501 -25.53 12.04 -9.71
N SER A 502 -26.59 12.58 -10.32
CA SER A 502 -27.07 13.94 -10.10
C SER A 502 -28.21 13.98 -9.07
N TYR A 503 -28.03 14.77 -8.01
CA TYR A 503 -29.04 14.94 -6.96
C TYR A 503 -30.02 16.04 -7.38
N GLN A 504 -31.24 15.65 -7.79
CA GLN A 504 -32.35 16.59 -7.87
C GLN A 504 -32.87 16.86 -6.46
N ALA A 505 -32.59 18.08 -5.97
CA ALA A 505 -33.13 18.58 -4.72
C ALA A 505 -34.61 18.93 -4.90
N ASP A 506 -35.51 17.96 -4.66
CA ASP A 506 -36.94 18.22 -4.58
C ASP A 506 -37.21 19.33 -3.55
N GLY A 507 -37.81 20.43 -4.02
CA GLY A 507 -37.83 21.73 -3.35
C GLY A 507 -38.76 21.83 -2.14
N ALA A 508 -38.58 20.98 -1.13
CA ALA A 508 -39.14 21.18 0.19
C ALA A 508 -38.46 22.39 0.85
N LYS A 509 -39.17 23.52 0.91
CA LYS A 509 -38.69 24.73 1.60
C LYS A 509 -38.30 24.39 3.04
N ILE A 510 -37.11 24.85 3.45
CA ILE A 510 -36.84 25.08 4.87
C ILE A 510 -37.41 26.47 5.19
N GLU A 511 -38.67 26.52 5.61
CA GLU A 511 -39.21 27.72 6.26
C GLU A 511 -38.64 27.73 7.69
N GLY A 512 -37.69 28.64 7.93
CA GLY A 512 -37.07 28.82 9.23
C GLY A 512 -37.97 29.70 10.11
N ASP A 513 -38.44 29.13 11.21
CA ASP A 513 -39.30 29.82 12.18
C ASP A 513 -38.43 30.44 13.29
N GLU A 514 -37.72 31.53 12.95
CA GLU A 514 -37.04 32.39 13.92
C GLU A 514 -38.03 33.43 14.47
N ASP A 515 -38.75 33.13 15.56
CA ASP A 515 -39.10 34.12 16.60
C ASP A 515 -39.90 33.53 17.78
N ALA A 516 -39.30 33.46 18.98
CA ALA A 516 -40.00 33.46 20.29
C ALA A 516 -39.02 33.52 21.49
N ALA A 517 -38.21 34.58 21.62
CA ALA A 517 -37.44 34.78 22.85
C ALA A 517 -38.35 35.26 24.00
N GLY A 518 -38.56 34.42 25.03
CA GLY A 518 -39.44 34.72 26.16
C GLY A 518 -38.89 34.22 27.50
N THR A 519 -38.33 35.14 28.28
CA THR A 519 -37.73 34.88 29.61
C THR A 519 -38.72 35.09 30.75
N THR A 520 -38.82 34.14 31.69
CA THR A 520 -39.19 34.40 33.10
C THR A 520 -38.60 33.30 34.01
N GLU A 521 -38.24 33.65 35.24
CA GLU A 521 -37.62 32.75 36.22
C GLU A 521 -38.61 32.29 37.32
N ALA A 522 -38.30 31.14 37.93
CA ALA A 522 -38.40 30.84 39.38
C ALA A 522 -39.75 30.54 40.10
N LYS A 523 -39.64 29.58 41.05
CA LYS A 523 -40.37 29.37 42.34
C LYS A 523 -41.75 28.68 42.32
N GLU A 524 -41.93 27.59 43.09
CA GLU A 524 -42.45 27.47 44.49
C GLU A 524 -43.92 27.92 44.64
N ASP A 525 -44.88 27.18 45.22
CA ASP A 525 -45.00 25.77 45.66
C ASP A 525 -46.54 25.41 45.58
N THR A 526 -47.26 24.49 46.27
CA THR A 526 -47.08 23.70 47.50
C THR A 526 -48.08 22.50 47.54
N LYS A 527 -47.57 21.29 47.85
CA LYS A 527 -48.20 20.19 48.67
C LYS A 527 -49.64 19.62 48.41
N THR A 528 -49.84 18.46 49.05
CA THR A 528 -51.09 17.78 49.47
C THR A 528 -51.89 16.94 48.45
N ASP A 529 -52.53 15.83 48.84
CA ASP A 529 -52.23 14.72 49.79
C ASP A 529 -53.22 13.55 49.52
N ASP A 530 -52.83 12.32 49.87
CA ASP A 530 -53.61 11.10 50.24
C ASP A 530 -54.94 10.65 49.55
N ALA A 531 -54.98 9.31 49.32
CA ALA A 531 -56.10 8.37 49.58
C ALA A 531 -57.44 8.43 48.79
N GLU A 532 -58.23 7.34 48.67
CA GLU A 532 -57.97 5.89 48.48
C GLU A 532 -59.31 5.18 48.07
N ALA A 533 -59.25 3.90 47.66
CA ALA A 533 -60.38 2.96 47.49
C ALA A 533 -61.38 3.25 46.32
N GLU A 534 -62.26 2.34 45.85
CA GLU A 534 -62.74 1.05 46.37
C GLU A 534 -62.87 -0.07 45.29
N LYS A 535 -62.56 -1.34 45.70
CA LYS A 535 -63.31 -2.61 45.45
C LYS A 535 -63.54 -3.13 43.99
N GLU A 536 -63.93 -4.40 43.73
CA GLU A 536 -64.21 -5.57 44.60
C GLU A 536 -63.83 -6.91 43.93
N GLU A 537 -63.74 -8.01 44.70
CA GLU A 537 -63.48 -9.39 44.23
C GLU A 537 -64.77 -10.21 43.94
N GLY A 538 -64.64 -11.25 43.09
CA GLY A 538 -65.77 -12.04 42.55
C GLY A 538 -65.72 -13.59 42.68
N LYS A 539 -64.89 -14.16 43.56
CA LYS A 539 -65.04 -15.43 44.32
C LYS A 539 -65.68 -16.69 43.67
N ARG A 540 -65.02 -17.87 43.82
CA ARG A 540 -65.55 -19.24 44.18
C ARG A 540 -64.65 -20.39 43.65
N GLU A 541 -64.61 -21.63 44.20
CA GLU A 541 -64.93 -22.24 45.53
C GLU A 541 -64.42 -23.71 45.57
N LYS A 542 -64.42 -24.35 46.76
CA LYS A 542 -64.30 -25.82 47.06
C LYS A 542 -62.88 -26.46 46.99
N LYS A 543 -62.54 -27.46 47.82
CA LYS A 543 -63.32 -28.23 48.84
C LYS A 543 -62.46 -28.79 50.01
N ASP A 544 -63.13 -29.04 51.14
CA ASP A 544 -62.87 -29.82 52.39
C ASP A 544 -61.55 -30.62 52.58
N GLY A 545 -61.04 -30.87 53.81
CA GLY A 545 -61.48 -30.51 55.17
C GLY A 545 -61.55 -31.69 56.17
N LYS A 546 -61.35 -31.50 57.49
CA LYS A 546 -61.69 -32.49 58.54
C LYS A 546 -61.78 -31.95 60.00
N SER A 547 -62.50 -32.68 60.85
CA SER A 547 -62.60 -32.63 62.33
C SER A 547 -61.32 -33.15 63.03
N ALA A 548 -60.89 -32.80 64.25
CA ALA A 548 -61.48 -32.30 65.53
C ALA A 548 -61.49 -33.37 66.66
N GLU A 549 -61.03 -32.98 67.85
CA GLU A 549 -60.94 -33.71 69.15
C GLU A 549 -60.02 -34.96 69.17
N ASP A 550 -59.38 -35.38 70.29
CA ASP A 550 -59.56 -35.04 71.72
C ASP A 550 -58.22 -35.06 72.54
N GLN A 551 -58.29 -34.95 73.88
CA GLN A 551 -57.21 -34.82 74.90
C GLN A 551 -56.57 -36.21 75.27
N VAL A 552 -55.64 -36.42 76.24
CA VAL A 552 -55.17 -35.67 77.45
C VAL A 552 -53.83 -36.22 78.04
N THR A 553 -53.18 -35.45 78.94
CA THR A 553 -52.11 -35.80 79.94
C THR A 553 -50.66 -36.15 79.53
N GLU A 554 -49.77 -36.00 80.52
CA GLU A 554 -48.30 -36.08 80.53
C GLU A 554 -47.78 -37.45 81.05
N GLU A 555 -46.55 -37.87 80.69
CA GLU A 555 -45.41 -38.18 81.60
C GLU A 555 -44.23 -38.96 80.92
N GLU A 556 -43.02 -38.75 81.45
CA GLU A 556 -41.73 -39.50 81.43
C GLU A 556 -41.15 -40.21 80.16
N ASP A 557 -40.00 -39.64 79.71
CA ASP A 557 -38.68 -40.21 79.37
C ASP A 557 -38.37 -41.46 78.47
N GLU A 558 -37.21 -41.32 77.79
CA GLU A 558 -36.33 -42.29 77.08
C GLU A 558 -36.79 -43.04 75.80
N GLU A 559 -35.77 -43.35 74.96
CA GLU A 559 -35.73 -44.28 73.80
C GLU A 559 -36.91 -44.32 72.79
N THR A 560 -36.75 -43.95 71.50
CA THR A 560 -35.64 -44.34 70.58
C THR A 560 -35.61 -43.49 69.30
N LYS A 561 -34.48 -43.53 68.57
CA LYS A 561 -34.29 -42.94 67.23
C LYS A 561 -35.03 -43.74 66.14
N ALA A 562 -35.98 -43.12 65.41
CA ALA A 562 -36.19 -43.32 63.95
C ALA A 562 -37.41 -42.53 63.39
N ARG A 563 -37.31 -41.20 63.20
CA ARG A 563 -38.29 -40.45 62.35
C ARG A 563 -37.86 -39.08 61.84
N THR A 564 -36.89 -38.42 62.47
CA THR A 564 -36.39 -37.08 62.07
C THR A 564 -35.40 -37.14 60.90
N ALA A 565 -35.85 -37.58 59.72
CA ALA A 565 -35.03 -37.65 58.50
C ALA A 565 -35.74 -37.18 57.24
N THR A 566 -37.05 -37.42 57.08
CA THR A 566 -37.75 -37.14 55.81
C THR A 566 -38.22 -35.69 55.64
N GLU A 567 -38.58 -35.00 56.73
CA GLU A 567 -39.13 -33.63 56.65
C GLU A 567 -38.06 -32.57 56.30
N LYS A 568 -36.79 -32.80 56.69
CA LYS A 568 -35.69 -31.89 56.33
C LYS A 568 -35.29 -31.98 54.86
N ASP A 569 -35.22 -33.18 54.31
CA ASP A 569 -34.86 -33.42 52.90
C ASP A 569 -35.86 -32.80 51.92
N GLU A 570 -37.12 -32.58 52.33
CA GLU A 570 -38.13 -31.89 51.52
C GLU A 570 -38.07 -30.36 51.72
N GLU A 571 -37.89 -29.87 52.94
CA GLU A 571 -37.74 -28.42 53.20
C GLU A 571 -36.45 -27.82 52.60
N GLU A 572 -35.36 -28.60 52.58
CA GLU A 572 -34.08 -28.19 51.99
C GLU A 572 -34.14 -28.19 50.46
N LYS A 573 -34.82 -29.18 49.84
CA LYS A 573 -35.11 -29.17 48.39
C LYS A 573 -36.01 -28.03 47.97
N ALA A 574 -37.06 -27.72 48.73
CA ALA A 574 -37.97 -26.62 48.43
C ALA A 574 -37.22 -25.28 48.38
N LYS A 575 -36.29 -25.05 49.32
CA LYS A 575 -35.41 -23.86 49.33
C LYS A 575 -34.42 -23.86 48.18
N GLU A 576 -33.80 -24.99 47.88
CA GLU A 576 -32.86 -25.10 46.74
C GLU A 576 -33.56 -24.92 45.38
N GLU A 577 -34.85 -25.24 45.27
CA GLU A 577 -35.67 -24.98 44.08
C GLU A 577 -36.15 -23.51 44.02
N GLU A 578 -36.53 -22.92 45.16
CA GLU A 578 -36.89 -21.49 45.26
C GLU A 578 -35.69 -20.57 44.94
N GLU A 579 -34.48 -20.90 45.39
CA GLU A 579 -33.26 -20.18 45.02
C GLU A 579 -32.93 -20.29 43.53
N LYS A 580 -33.12 -21.48 42.91
CA LYS A 580 -32.94 -21.65 41.46
C LYS A 580 -33.96 -20.85 40.65
N ILE A 581 -35.20 -20.74 41.13
CA ILE A 581 -36.22 -19.87 40.52
C ILE A 581 -35.79 -18.41 40.61
N LYS A 582 -35.41 -17.92 41.80
CA LYS A 582 -34.97 -16.53 42.00
C LYS A 582 -33.70 -16.17 41.21
N ALA A 583 -32.72 -17.07 41.14
CA ALA A 583 -31.53 -16.89 40.32
C ALA A 583 -31.89 -16.72 38.84
N LYS A 584 -32.77 -17.60 38.33
CA LYS A 584 -33.24 -17.57 36.94
C LYS A 584 -34.09 -16.34 36.63
N GLU A 585 -34.94 -15.90 37.56
CA GLU A 585 -35.69 -14.63 37.42
C GLU A 585 -34.76 -13.42 37.36
N ASN A 586 -33.64 -13.45 38.11
CA ASN A 586 -32.65 -12.37 38.08
C ASN A 586 -31.83 -12.39 36.77
N GLU A 587 -31.40 -13.56 36.28
CA GLU A 587 -30.80 -13.70 34.94
C GLU A 587 -31.76 -13.23 33.83
N ASP A 588 -33.04 -13.64 33.89
CA ASP A 588 -34.09 -13.20 32.96
C ASP A 588 -34.40 -11.70 33.09
N LYS A 589 -34.00 -11.02 34.17
CA LYS A 589 -34.17 -9.59 34.40
C LYS A 589 -32.95 -8.78 33.95
N GLU A 590 -31.74 -9.22 34.28
CA GLU A 590 -30.49 -8.62 33.78
C GLU A 590 -30.45 -8.68 32.25
N ARG A 591 -30.76 -9.84 31.65
CA ARG A 591 -30.87 -9.98 30.20
C ARG A 591 -31.97 -9.08 29.58
N ARG A 592 -33.06 -8.80 30.31
CA ARG A 592 -34.09 -7.84 29.84
C ARG A 592 -33.57 -6.41 29.83
N ASN A 593 -32.83 -5.99 30.85
CA ASN A 593 -32.18 -4.68 30.88
C ASN A 593 -31.13 -4.54 29.76
N GLU A 594 -30.33 -5.59 29.51
CA GLU A 594 -29.39 -5.63 28.38
C GLU A 594 -30.12 -5.56 27.02
N GLU A 595 -31.23 -6.30 26.85
CA GLU A 595 -32.07 -6.25 25.66
C GLU A 595 -32.69 -4.86 25.42
N GLU A 596 -32.98 -4.08 26.47
CA GLU A 596 -33.48 -2.70 26.35
C GLU A 596 -32.35 -1.69 26.08
N GLU A 597 -31.23 -1.75 26.81
CA GLU A 597 -30.09 -0.86 26.60
C GLU A 597 -29.49 -1.03 25.19
N GLN A 598 -29.48 -2.27 24.67
CA GLN A 598 -28.99 -2.54 23.32
C GLN A 598 -30.00 -2.08 22.24
N ARG A 599 -31.32 -2.20 22.46
CA ARG A 599 -32.34 -1.59 21.57
C ARG A 599 -32.23 -0.08 21.52
N ALA A 600 -31.96 0.57 22.65
CA ALA A 600 -31.72 2.01 22.69
C ALA A 600 -30.52 2.42 21.81
N LYS A 601 -29.43 1.64 21.83
CA LYS A 601 -28.27 1.84 20.94
C LYS A 601 -28.59 1.55 19.47
N GLU A 602 -29.39 0.53 19.17
CA GLU A 602 -29.86 0.27 17.80
C GLU A 602 -30.73 1.42 17.27
N GLU A 603 -31.63 1.96 18.10
CA GLU A 603 -32.43 3.12 17.74
C GLU A 603 -31.59 4.40 17.64
N GLU A 604 -30.62 4.62 18.52
CA GLU A 604 -29.64 5.71 18.40
C GLU A 604 -28.85 5.62 17.09
N GLN A 605 -28.32 4.43 16.74
CA GLN A 605 -27.66 4.20 15.45
C GLN A 605 -28.62 4.45 14.27
N ARG A 606 -29.87 4.02 14.37
CA ARG A 606 -30.91 4.23 13.35
C ARG A 606 -31.28 5.71 13.20
N GLN A 607 -31.28 6.48 14.29
CA GLN A 607 -31.46 7.94 14.26
C GLN A 607 -30.23 8.64 13.70
N ARG A 608 -29.02 8.23 14.09
CA ARG A 608 -27.76 8.74 13.54
C ARG A 608 -27.68 8.55 12.03
N MET A 609 -28.02 7.36 11.53
CA MET A 609 -28.11 7.06 10.09
C MET A 609 -29.16 7.89 9.32
N LYS A 610 -30.11 8.57 9.97
CA LYS A 610 -31.03 9.52 9.29
C LYS A 610 -30.34 10.84 8.87
N ASN A 611 -29.22 11.16 9.52
CA ASN A 611 -28.50 12.44 9.35
C ASN A 611 -27.05 12.26 8.84
N THR A 612 -26.56 11.02 8.67
CA THR A 612 -25.20 10.77 8.17
C THR A 612 -25.08 11.10 6.67
N VAL A 613 -24.14 11.99 6.34
CA VAL A 613 -23.70 12.23 4.95
C VAL A 613 -22.98 10.98 4.43
N MET A 614 -23.46 10.43 3.31
CA MET A 614 -22.83 9.31 2.60
C MET A 614 -22.24 9.83 1.28
N GLU A 615 -20.91 9.75 1.15
CA GLU A 615 -20.17 10.15 -0.05
C GLU A 615 -19.83 8.90 -0.89
N PRO A 616 -20.29 8.80 -2.16
CA PRO A 616 -19.85 7.73 -3.05
C PRO A 616 -18.37 7.90 -3.39
N ILE A 617 -17.56 6.86 -3.18
CA ILE A 617 -16.17 6.83 -3.61
C ILE A 617 -15.85 5.56 -4.40
N PHE A 618 -15.00 5.70 -5.41
CA PHE A 618 -14.29 4.57 -6.02
C PHE A 618 -12.94 4.39 -5.33
N THR A 619 -12.70 3.21 -4.78
CA THR A 619 -11.46 2.86 -4.07
C THR A 619 -10.92 1.52 -4.57
N SER A 620 -9.60 1.32 -4.51
CA SER A 620 -8.97 0.14 -5.12
C SER A 620 -9.08 -1.12 -4.27
N LEU A 621 -9.03 -2.30 -4.87
CA LEU A 621 -8.95 -3.57 -4.12
C LEU A 621 -7.73 -3.60 -3.17
N ALA A 622 -6.61 -2.98 -3.56
CA ALA A 622 -5.44 -2.86 -2.69
C ALA A 622 -5.74 -2.00 -1.46
N SER A 623 -6.53 -0.93 -1.61
CA SER A 623 -6.96 -0.03 -0.53
C SER A 623 -7.98 -0.71 0.40
N LEU A 624 -8.92 -1.48 -0.15
CA LEU A 624 -9.89 -2.26 0.65
C LEU A 624 -9.28 -3.48 1.37
N LEU A 625 -8.00 -3.77 1.12
CA LEU A 625 -7.24 -4.85 1.76
C LEU A 625 -6.16 -4.33 2.73
N ASP A 626 -6.12 -3.01 2.99
CA ASP A 626 -5.19 -2.34 3.90
C ASP A 626 -5.89 -1.86 5.18
N TYR A 627 -6.92 -2.61 5.61
CA TYR A 627 -7.58 -2.47 6.91
C TYR A 627 -6.69 -3.00 8.05
N ASP A 628 -6.95 -2.58 9.28
CA ASP A 628 -6.27 -3.12 10.47
C ASP A 628 -7.23 -3.48 11.63
N ALA A 629 -6.66 -3.99 12.73
CA ALA A 629 -7.44 -4.50 13.86
C ALA A 629 -8.23 -3.43 14.64
N ASN A 630 -8.07 -2.14 14.31
CA ASN A 630 -8.84 -1.02 14.84
C ASN A 630 -10.10 -0.72 14.00
N ASP A 631 -10.24 -1.30 12.79
CA ASP A 631 -11.43 -1.18 11.95
C ASP A 631 -12.57 -2.06 12.50
N THR A 632 -13.20 -1.60 13.59
CA THR A 632 -14.21 -2.35 14.36
C THR A 632 -15.66 -2.09 13.94
N ASP A 633 -15.90 -1.31 12.89
CA ASP A 633 -17.24 -0.99 12.38
C ASP A 633 -17.82 -2.13 11.52
N GLU A 634 -19.09 -2.50 11.76
CA GLU A 634 -19.77 -3.63 11.10
C GLU A 634 -19.84 -3.46 9.58
N LYS A 635 -20.12 -2.24 9.10
CA LYS A 635 -20.27 -1.94 7.67
C LYS A 635 -18.92 -2.04 6.96
N THR A 636 -17.86 -1.61 7.65
CA THR A 636 -16.47 -1.71 7.20
C THR A 636 -16.00 -3.15 7.19
N PHE A 637 -16.38 -3.95 8.19
CA PHE A 637 -16.16 -5.41 8.19
C PHE A 637 -16.77 -6.09 6.96
N GLU A 638 -18.00 -5.74 6.54
CA GLU A 638 -18.59 -6.27 5.29
C GLU A 638 -17.77 -5.90 4.04
N VAL A 639 -17.29 -4.66 3.95
CA VAL A 639 -16.48 -4.17 2.83
C VAL A 639 -15.13 -4.92 2.78
N SER A 640 -14.45 -5.07 3.91
CA SER A 640 -13.19 -5.80 4.02
C SER A 640 -13.38 -7.31 3.76
N LEU A 641 -14.47 -7.90 4.24
CA LEU A 641 -14.81 -9.31 4.00
C LEU A 641 -15.13 -9.56 2.51
N LEU A 642 -15.80 -8.62 1.84
CA LEU A 642 -16.00 -8.64 0.39
C LEU A 642 -14.65 -8.57 -0.35
N ALA A 643 -13.78 -7.65 0.02
CA ALA A 643 -12.46 -7.46 -0.61
C ALA A 643 -11.56 -8.69 -0.46
N GLU A 644 -11.56 -9.33 0.71
CA GLU A 644 -10.87 -10.62 0.93
C GLU A 644 -11.43 -11.72 0.03
N ASN A 645 -12.76 -11.85 -0.07
CA ASN A 645 -13.39 -12.85 -0.95
C ASN A 645 -13.12 -12.57 -2.44
N PHE A 646 -13.07 -11.31 -2.86
CA PHE A 646 -12.70 -10.94 -4.23
C PHE A 646 -11.23 -11.25 -4.53
N HIS A 647 -10.34 -11.07 -3.55
CA HIS A 647 -8.94 -11.51 -3.68
C HIS A 647 -8.83 -13.04 -3.74
N GLU A 648 -9.62 -13.79 -2.97
CA GLU A 648 -9.64 -15.27 -3.05
C GLU A 648 -10.21 -15.78 -4.38
N MET A 649 -11.22 -15.11 -4.96
CA MET A 649 -11.73 -15.40 -6.31
C MET A 649 -10.64 -15.20 -7.38
N LEU A 650 -9.86 -14.11 -7.29
CA LEU A 650 -8.73 -13.87 -8.20
C LEU A 650 -7.57 -14.84 -7.94
N GLU A 651 -7.29 -15.20 -6.69
CA GLU A 651 -6.32 -16.25 -6.33
C GLU A 651 -6.69 -17.59 -7.00
N TRP A 652 -7.99 -17.94 -6.98
CA TRP A 652 -8.49 -19.13 -7.66
C TRP A 652 -8.37 -19.05 -9.19
N ASP A 653 -8.83 -17.96 -9.82
CA ASP A 653 -8.82 -17.84 -11.29
C ASP A 653 -7.39 -17.84 -11.86
N PHE A 654 -6.49 -17.04 -11.26
CA PHE A 654 -5.09 -16.99 -11.69
C PHE A 654 -4.31 -18.26 -11.30
N GLY A 655 -4.57 -18.84 -10.13
CA GLY A 655 -3.96 -20.11 -9.75
C GLY A 655 -4.37 -21.26 -10.68
N SER A 656 -5.64 -21.29 -11.10
CA SER A 656 -6.15 -22.28 -12.07
C SER A 656 -5.48 -22.13 -13.43
N LYS A 657 -5.39 -20.90 -13.96
CA LYS A 657 -4.66 -20.61 -15.21
C LYS A 657 -3.19 -21.03 -15.16
N ILE A 658 -2.51 -20.84 -14.02
CA ILE A 658 -1.12 -21.29 -13.84
C ILE A 658 -1.03 -22.82 -13.83
N LEU A 659 -1.94 -23.50 -13.12
CA LEU A 659 -1.97 -24.95 -13.02
C LEU A 659 -2.25 -25.61 -14.39
N GLU A 660 -3.24 -25.12 -15.11
CA GLU A 660 -3.59 -25.53 -16.47
C GLU A 660 -2.39 -25.39 -17.42
N PHE A 661 -1.78 -24.21 -17.47
CA PHE A 661 -0.58 -23.94 -18.26
C PHE A 661 0.57 -24.90 -17.96
N LEU A 662 0.85 -25.18 -16.69
CA LEU A 662 1.93 -26.09 -16.29
C LEU A 662 1.63 -27.55 -16.67
N LEU A 663 0.36 -27.98 -16.59
CA LEU A 663 -0.09 -29.31 -17.03
C LEU A 663 0.00 -29.47 -18.55
N VAL A 664 -0.45 -28.47 -19.32
CA VAL A 664 -0.35 -28.47 -20.80
C VAL A 664 1.12 -28.44 -21.24
N HIS A 665 1.94 -27.56 -20.65
CA HIS A 665 3.36 -27.47 -20.96
C HIS A 665 4.13 -28.76 -20.63
N GLN A 666 3.74 -29.52 -19.59
CA GLN A 666 4.32 -30.85 -19.36
C GLN A 666 3.99 -31.84 -20.47
N LYS A 667 2.77 -31.81 -21.04
CA LYS A 667 2.39 -32.65 -22.19
C LYS A 667 3.19 -32.26 -23.43
N GLU A 668 3.26 -30.96 -23.75
CA GLU A 668 4.03 -30.41 -24.88
C GLU A 668 5.52 -30.80 -24.78
N ARG A 669 6.17 -30.59 -23.63
CA ARG A 669 7.58 -30.96 -23.40
C ARG A 669 7.85 -32.45 -23.66
N ARG A 670 6.90 -33.33 -23.33
CA ARG A 670 6.99 -34.78 -23.60
C ARG A 670 6.83 -35.08 -25.10
N ALA A 671 5.80 -34.53 -25.74
CA ALA A 671 5.57 -34.70 -27.18
C ALA A 671 6.76 -34.20 -28.03
N MET A 672 7.26 -33.00 -27.74
CA MET A 672 8.42 -32.41 -28.41
C MET A 672 9.72 -33.21 -28.20
N ALA A 673 9.90 -33.84 -27.03
CA ALA A 673 11.01 -34.77 -26.80
C ALA A 673 10.89 -36.04 -27.67
N THR A 674 9.68 -36.61 -27.77
CA THR A 674 9.41 -37.78 -28.64
C THR A 674 9.59 -37.45 -30.13
N LEU A 675 9.09 -36.30 -30.60
CA LEU A 675 9.30 -35.81 -31.97
C LEU A 675 10.79 -35.60 -32.28
N LYS A 676 11.53 -34.99 -31.36
CA LYS A 676 12.98 -34.81 -31.49
C LYS A 676 13.72 -36.15 -31.56
N GLY A 677 13.31 -37.13 -30.75
CA GLY A 677 13.80 -38.51 -30.80
C GLY A 677 13.57 -39.14 -32.17
N LYS A 678 12.31 -39.17 -32.65
CA LYS A 678 11.95 -39.67 -34.00
C LYS A 678 12.80 -39.02 -35.10
N ARG A 679 12.94 -37.68 -35.08
CA ARG A 679 13.76 -36.93 -36.04
C ARG A 679 15.26 -37.27 -35.96
N GLN A 680 15.79 -37.56 -34.77
CA GLN A 680 17.18 -37.98 -34.61
C GLN A 680 17.39 -39.40 -35.17
N THR A 681 16.54 -40.36 -34.80
CA THR A 681 16.61 -41.73 -35.33
C THR A 681 16.47 -41.77 -36.85
N TRP A 682 15.57 -40.98 -37.43
CA TRP A 682 15.43 -40.86 -38.89
C TRP A 682 16.69 -40.29 -39.57
N LYS A 683 17.37 -39.31 -38.96
CA LYS A 683 18.65 -38.78 -39.46
C LYS A 683 19.80 -39.80 -39.34
N GLU A 684 19.86 -40.54 -38.25
CA GLU A 684 20.88 -41.57 -38.03
C GLU A 684 20.68 -42.76 -38.99
N TRP A 685 19.43 -43.15 -39.24
CA TRP A 685 19.06 -44.17 -40.24
C TRP A 685 19.41 -43.73 -41.67
N THR A 686 19.01 -42.52 -42.08
CA THR A 686 19.26 -42.01 -43.44
C THR A 686 20.75 -41.82 -43.71
N GLU A 687 21.52 -41.32 -42.74
CA GLU A 687 22.98 -41.21 -42.91
C GLU A 687 23.66 -42.60 -42.95
N SER A 688 23.20 -43.57 -42.16
CA SER A 688 23.69 -44.95 -42.19
C SER A 688 23.45 -45.63 -43.56
N LYS A 689 22.27 -45.42 -44.15
CA LYS A 689 21.94 -45.86 -45.53
C LYS A 689 22.84 -45.19 -46.57
N ARG A 690 22.98 -43.86 -46.55
CA ARG A 690 23.90 -43.13 -47.46
C ARG A 690 25.34 -43.66 -47.38
N ARG A 691 25.87 -43.88 -46.17
CA ARG A 691 27.22 -44.41 -45.96
C ARG A 691 27.39 -45.84 -46.50
N ARG A 692 26.33 -46.65 -46.58
CA ARG A 692 26.36 -47.97 -47.26
C ARG A 692 26.37 -47.81 -48.77
N ALA A 693 25.51 -46.95 -49.33
CA ALA A 693 25.48 -46.67 -50.77
C ALA A 693 26.84 -46.15 -51.28
N GLU A 694 27.47 -45.23 -50.54
CA GLU A 694 28.83 -44.69 -50.81
C GLU A 694 29.96 -45.73 -50.68
N SER A 695 29.68 -46.95 -50.21
CA SER A 695 30.64 -48.06 -50.12
C SER A 695 30.47 -49.14 -51.20
N GLY A 696 29.40 -49.06 -52.01
CA GLY A 696 29.23 -49.86 -53.22
C GLY A 696 29.96 -49.23 -54.42
N GLN A 697 30.42 -50.05 -55.37
CA GLN A 697 31.11 -49.54 -56.55
C GLN A 697 30.16 -48.88 -57.57
N GLU A 698 30.65 -47.79 -58.18
CA GLU A 698 30.15 -47.15 -59.41
C GLU A 698 28.64 -46.90 -59.49
N ARG A 699 28.17 -45.95 -58.67
CA ARG A 699 26.93 -45.17 -58.87
C ARG A 699 27.21 -43.69 -58.64
N THR A 700 26.41 -42.80 -59.22
CA THR A 700 26.57 -41.34 -59.02
C THR A 700 26.01 -40.87 -57.68
N LYS A 701 26.38 -39.65 -57.28
CA LYS A 701 25.91 -39.01 -56.03
C LYS A 701 24.44 -38.58 -56.05
N GLU A 702 23.82 -38.52 -57.23
CA GLU A 702 22.40 -38.18 -57.36
C GLU A 702 21.56 -39.47 -57.28
N GLU A 703 21.89 -40.50 -58.06
CA GLU A 703 21.25 -41.83 -57.98
C GLU A 703 21.26 -42.40 -56.55
N THR A 704 22.43 -42.40 -55.88
CA THR A 704 22.58 -42.90 -54.50
C THR A 704 21.89 -42.04 -53.43
N LYS A 705 21.48 -40.81 -53.78
CA LYS A 705 20.67 -39.94 -52.92
C LYS A 705 19.18 -40.18 -53.17
N GLU A 706 18.75 -40.31 -54.41
CA GLU A 706 17.34 -40.55 -54.76
C GLU A 706 16.87 -41.93 -54.30
N GLU A 707 17.66 -42.99 -54.54
CA GLU A 707 17.38 -44.36 -54.09
C GLU A 707 17.24 -44.45 -52.55
N ALA A 708 18.10 -43.74 -51.81
CA ALA A 708 18.01 -43.64 -50.35
C ALA A 708 16.84 -42.76 -49.88
N GLU A 709 16.41 -41.77 -50.66
CA GLU A 709 15.20 -40.99 -50.41
C GLU A 709 13.91 -41.72 -50.82
N GLU A 710 13.96 -42.76 -51.66
CA GLU A 710 12.83 -43.66 -51.93
C GLU A 710 12.69 -44.75 -50.87
N GLU A 711 13.75 -45.46 -50.49
CA GLU A 711 13.71 -46.41 -49.36
C GLU A 711 13.23 -45.73 -48.05
N ALA A 712 13.61 -44.46 -47.84
CA ALA A 712 13.13 -43.67 -46.70
C ALA A 712 11.61 -43.39 -46.74
N LYS A 713 11.00 -43.32 -47.93
CA LYS A 713 9.55 -43.18 -48.10
C LYS A 713 8.85 -44.53 -47.94
N GLU A 714 9.49 -45.65 -48.25
CA GLU A 714 8.91 -46.97 -47.96
C GLU A 714 8.93 -47.29 -46.46
N GLU A 715 10.07 -47.14 -45.77
CA GLU A 715 10.20 -47.55 -44.35
C GLU A 715 9.54 -46.56 -43.36
N PHE A 716 9.46 -45.26 -43.69
CA PHE A 716 8.90 -44.22 -42.80
C PHE A 716 7.69 -43.44 -43.36
N GLN A 717 7.22 -43.75 -44.58
CA GLN A 717 6.20 -42.99 -45.34
C GLN A 717 6.63 -41.57 -45.73
N GLN A 718 6.99 -40.71 -44.77
CA GLN A 718 7.57 -39.38 -45.01
C GLN A 718 8.56 -38.98 -43.91
N GLU A 719 9.31 -37.89 -44.14
CA GLU A 719 10.07 -37.20 -43.08
C GLU A 719 9.15 -36.87 -41.88
N PRO A 720 9.59 -37.09 -40.61
CA PRO A 720 8.85 -36.68 -39.43
C PRO A 720 8.60 -35.16 -39.38
N ARG A 721 7.42 -34.75 -39.85
CA ARG A 721 6.92 -33.37 -39.90
C ARG A 721 5.89 -33.12 -38.81
N GLU A 722 5.67 -31.85 -38.52
CA GLU A 722 4.72 -31.43 -37.49
C GLU A 722 3.30 -31.50 -38.07
N THR A 723 2.36 -32.13 -37.36
CA THR A 723 0.97 -32.28 -37.82
C THR A 723 0.21 -30.96 -37.73
N GLU A 724 -0.94 -30.83 -38.42
CA GLU A 724 -1.80 -29.65 -38.25
C GLU A 724 -2.34 -29.53 -36.81
N GLU A 725 -2.55 -30.66 -36.12
CA GLU A 725 -2.89 -30.70 -34.69
C GLU A 725 -1.75 -30.14 -33.81
N GLU A 726 -0.49 -30.50 -34.12
CA GLU A 726 0.70 -29.97 -33.43
C GLU A 726 0.94 -28.48 -33.72
N LYS A 727 0.48 -27.95 -34.87
CA LYS A 727 0.47 -26.51 -35.13
C LYS A 727 -0.61 -25.79 -34.34
N ALA A 728 -1.84 -26.31 -34.33
CA ALA A 728 -2.94 -25.75 -33.55
C ALA A 728 -2.61 -25.71 -32.05
N ALA A 729 -2.02 -26.78 -31.52
CA ALA A 729 -1.55 -26.85 -30.14
C ALA A 729 -0.48 -25.80 -29.80
N LYS A 730 0.38 -25.39 -30.75
CA LYS A 730 1.36 -24.31 -30.56
C LYS A 730 0.70 -22.93 -30.48
N GLU A 731 -0.36 -22.69 -31.25
CA GLU A 731 -1.12 -21.44 -31.22
C GLU A 731 -1.93 -21.32 -29.92
N GLU A 732 -2.61 -22.39 -29.52
CA GLU A 732 -3.25 -22.52 -28.20
C GLU A 732 -2.24 -22.30 -27.06
N MET A 733 -1.06 -22.91 -27.14
CA MET A 733 0.00 -22.75 -26.16
C MET A 733 0.58 -21.31 -26.12
N ALA A 734 0.60 -20.59 -27.24
CA ALA A 734 0.99 -19.18 -27.26
C ALA A 734 -0.03 -18.30 -26.49
N LYS A 735 -1.33 -18.60 -26.62
CA LYS A 735 -2.38 -17.96 -25.81
C LYS A 735 -2.23 -18.31 -24.32
N LEU A 736 -2.06 -19.59 -23.98
CA LEU A 736 -1.85 -20.04 -22.60
C LEU A 736 -0.61 -19.40 -21.95
N LYS A 737 0.51 -19.24 -22.66
CA LYS A 737 1.69 -18.51 -22.17
C LYS A 737 1.36 -17.05 -21.83
N ALA A 738 0.57 -16.37 -22.66
CA ALA A 738 0.21 -14.96 -22.43
C ALA A 738 -0.71 -14.79 -21.21
N GLU A 739 -1.68 -15.70 -21.02
CA GLU A 739 -2.57 -15.69 -19.86
C GLU A 739 -1.85 -16.11 -18.57
N ALA A 740 -1.06 -17.19 -18.62
CA ALA A 740 -0.24 -17.63 -17.49
C ALA A 740 0.75 -16.55 -17.03
N LYS A 741 1.35 -15.80 -17.96
CA LYS A 741 2.23 -14.67 -17.61
C LYS A 741 1.50 -13.59 -16.81
N LYS A 742 0.28 -13.19 -17.22
CA LYS A 742 -0.56 -12.26 -16.43
C LYS A 742 -0.88 -12.86 -15.05
N ALA A 743 -1.21 -14.14 -14.99
CA ALA A 743 -1.53 -14.85 -13.76
C ALA A 743 -0.34 -14.89 -12.78
N PHE A 744 0.88 -15.18 -13.25
CA PHE A 744 2.09 -15.10 -12.44
C PHE A 744 2.36 -13.66 -11.94
N GLN A 745 2.09 -12.63 -12.77
CA GLN A 745 2.25 -11.23 -12.39
C GLN A 745 1.25 -10.76 -11.32
N PHE A 746 0.08 -11.39 -11.18
CA PHE A 746 -0.85 -11.13 -10.07
C PHE A 746 -0.29 -11.55 -8.69
N PHE A 747 0.58 -12.56 -8.68
CA PHE A 747 1.25 -13.05 -7.48
C PHE A 747 2.59 -12.35 -7.24
N ASP A 748 3.37 -12.10 -8.29
CA ASP A 748 4.64 -11.38 -8.24
C ASP A 748 4.44 -9.86 -8.29
N LYS A 749 3.80 -9.31 -7.24
CA LYS A 749 3.55 -7.87 -7.08
C LYS A 749 4.79 -6.97 -7.28
N PRO A 750 6.03 -7.37 -6.89
CA PRO A 750 7.24 -6.60 -7.15
C PRO A 750 7.83 -6.77 -8.57
N GLY A 751 7.27 -7.63 -9.43
CA GLY A 751 7.73 -7.83 -10.81
C GLY A 751 9.12 -8.48 -10.93
N ARG A 752 9.48 -9.41 -10.03
CA ARG A 752 10.78 -10.09 -9.98
C ARG A 752 11.04 -11.05 -11.16
N GLY A 753 9.97 -11.52 -11.81
CA GLY A 753 10.00 -12.54 -12.86
C GLY A 753 10.00 -13.99 -12.36
N TYR A 754 9.80 -14.22 -11.06
CA TYR A 754 9.77 -15.55 -10.46
C TYR A 754 8.87 -15.65 -9.21
N LEU A 755 8.36 -16.86 -8.94
CA LEU A 755 7.73 -17.22 -7.65
C LEU A 755 8.59 -18.24 -6.89
N GLN A 756 8.36 -18.42 -5.58
CA GLN A 756 8.96 -19.53 -4.83
C GLN A 756 8.21 -20.84 -5.13
N SER A 757 8.91 -21.98 -5.15
CA SER A 757 8.25 -23.28 -5.34
C SER A 757 7.26 -23.60 -4.22
N SER A 758 7.59 -23.27 -2.97
CA SER A 758 6.72 -23.49 -1.79
C SER A 758 5.48 -22.59 -1.76
N ASP A 759 5.56 -21.39 -2.34
CA ASP A 759 4.40 -20.53 -2.55
C ASP A 759 3.50 -21.10 -3.65
N LEU A 760 4.08 -21.56 -4.78
CA LEU A 760 3.34 -22.14 -5.89
C LEU A 760 2.69 -23.50 -5.54
N GLU A 761 3.36 -24.37 -4.78
CA GLU A 761 2.79 -25.60 -4.23
C GLU A 761 1.58 -25.29 -3.34
N ARG A 762 1.70 -24.31 -2.44
CA ARG A 762 0.59 -23.89 -1.57
C ARG A 762 -0.58 -23.28 -2.36
N LEU A 763 -0.30 -22.49 -3.39
CA LEU A 763 -1.34 -21.99 -4.30
C LEU A 763 -2.12 -23.16 -4.90
N MET A 764 -1.44 -24.16 -5.47
CA MET A 764 -2.08 -25.34 -6.04
C MET A 764 -2.86 -26.16 -5.02
N TYR A 765 -2.37 -26.31 -3.78
CA TYR A 765 -3.11 -26.97 -2.69
C TYR A 765 -4.40 -26.23 -2.30
N ASN A 766 -4.49 -24.92 -2.52
CA ASN A 766 -5.68 -24.13 -2.17
C ASN A 766 -6.81 -24.19 -3.22
N LEU A 767 -6.54 -24.66 -4.45
CA LEU A 767 -7.50 -24.63 -5.56
C LEU A 767 -8.58 -25.72 -5.49
N ASP A 768 -8.41 -26.71 -4.60
CA ASP A 768 -9.22 -27.94 -4.51
C ASP A 768 -9.36 -28.70 -5.85
N ALA A 769 -8.35 -28.60 -6.72
CA ALA A 769 -8.30 -29.25 -8.03
C ALA A 769 -8.08 -30.79 -7.99
N GLU A 770 -8.42 -31.44 -6.87
CA GLU A 770 -8.32 -32.89 -6.59
C GLU A 770 -6.93 -33.56 -6.82
N LEU A 771 -5.87 -32.77 -7.03
CA LEU A 771 -4.53 -33.29 -7.32
C LEU A 771 -3.81 -33.80 -6.04
N PRO A 772 -3.36 -35.07 -5.98
CA PRO A 772 -2.60 -35.56 -4.84
C PRO A 772 -1.31 -34.76 -4.61
N CYS A 773 -0.94 -34.51 -3.36
CA CYS A 773 0.14 -33.56 -3.03
C CYS A 773 1.49 -33.89 -3.68
N ARG A 774 1.79 -35.18 -3.85
CA ARG A 774 2.97 -35.64 -4.59
C ARG A 774 2.96 -35.17 -6.04
N MET A 775 1.83 -35.20 -6.73
CA MET A 775 1.73 -34.78 -8.12
C MET A 775 1.91 -33.26 -8.27
N VAL A 776 1.40 -32.46 -7.32
CA VAL A 776 1.67 -31.01 -7.25
C VAL A 776 3.17 -30.75 -7.08
N HIS A 777 3.84 -31.46 -6.17
CA HIS A 777 5.29 -31.35 -6.01
C HIS A 777 6.06 -31.81 -7.26
N ASP A 778 5.69 -32.93 -7.89
CA ASP A 778 6.29 -33.43 -9.13
C ASP A 778 6.08 -32.43 -10.30
N ILE A 779 4.96 -31.69 -10.33
CA ILE A 779 4.71 -30.59 -11.28
C ILE A 779 5.65 -29.41 -10.99
N VAL A 780 5.62 -28.84 -9.79
CA VAL A 780 6.37 -27.62 -9.46
C VAL A 780 7.88 -27.86 -9.50
N SER A 781 8.37 -28.99 -8.99
CA SER A 781 9.79 -29.36 -9.02
C SER A 781 10.34 -29.50 -10.45
N SER A 782 9.53 -29.95 -11.42
CA SER A 782 9.93 -30.06 -12.84
C SER A 782 10.23 -28.72 -13.56
N TYR A 783 9.91 -27.61 -12.90
CA TYR A 783 10.17 -26.22 -13.33
C TYR A 783 11.02 -25.42 -12.33
N CYS A 784 11.26 -25.97 -11.13
CA CYS A 784 12.00 -25.29 -10.06
C CYS A 784 13.51 -25.29 -10.33
N LYS A 785 14.12 -24.11 -10.28
CA LYS A 785 15.57 -23.91 -10.24
C LYS A 785 15.92 -23.18 -8.94
N ARG A 786 16.80 -23.77 -8.12
CA ARG A 786 17.31 -23.15 -6.87
C ARG A 786 16.22 -22.67 -5.88
N GLY A 787 15.03 -23.28 -5.89
CA GLY A 787 13.89 -22.91 -5.03
C GLY A 787 12.86 -21.95 -5.67
N HIS A 788 13.05 -21.58 -6.93
CA HIS A 788 12.20 -20.62 -7.64
C HIS A 788 11.74 -21.14 -9.01
N VAL A 789 10.58 -20.68 -9.45
CA VAL A 789 10.06 -20.89 -10.82
C VAL A 789 10.16 -19.57 -11.58
N GLU A 790 11.10 -19.51 -12.52
CA GLU A 790 11.42 -18.33 -13.35
C GLU A 790 10.38 -18.16 -14.47
N TYR A 791 9.17 -17.70 -14.12
CA TYR A 791 8.05 -17.68 -15.06
C TYR A 791 8.27 -16.75 -16.26
N THR A 792 9.12 -15.72 -16.15
CA THR A 792 9.47 -14.86 -17.30
C THR A 792 10.31 -15.56 -18.37
N ASP A 793 10.95 -16.68 -18.05
CA ASP A 793 11.59 -17.56 -19.04
C ASP A 793 10.66 -18.70 -19.47
N LEU A 794 9.74 -19.10 -18.59
CA LEU A 794 8.76 -20.16 -18.85
C LEU A 794 7.64 -19.75 -19.82
N CYS A 795 7.27 -18.47 -19.80
CA CYS A 795 6.22 -17.87 -20.63
C CYS A 795 6.79 -17.08 -21.84
N LYS A 796 8.00 -17.45 -22.30
CA LYS A 796 8.54 -17.10 -23.62
C LYS A 796 8.28 -18.26 -24.57
#